data_AF-A0A5Q4ZP81-F1
#
_entry.id   AF-A0A5Q4ZP81-F1
#
_cell.length_a   1.000
_cell.length_b   1.000
_cell.length_c   1.000
_cell.angle_alpha   90.00
_cell.angle_beta   90.00
_cell.angle_gamma   90.00
#
_symmetry.space_group_name_H-M   'P 1'
#
loop_
_entity.id
_entity.type
_entity.pdbx_description
1 polymer ?
#
loop_
_entity_poly.entity_id
_entity_poly.type
_entity_poly.pdbx_seq_one_letter_code
_entity_poly.pdbx_strand_id
1 'polypeptide(L)'
;MDAPQTAPSAAEFLTSVEILSPFSRDEIERLAEYAQARFYSFGETVCSAGETADGLYVVRSGSVRIFTEEHGKETSMGVRKSGEIFADIAMLRAYVHEASVRASAKTELLFIPRAAIEPVIAGNQAALAFVASYVAINSAGGFVAQLFDLRGKLNKAELEEYVRSVGVKRVAAGKEILKQDGREDRRLYVVRQGQVRIVRHEEGRDYTLATLGEGEIFGEKACLMRQEQMASAVATTDTRLLVIPERTVHFILERNPKLREVLDERIRYGDRELQRQKRLEQRRKLPLMLDLQTKPEFGEKVIKRFALVEQAEEMDCGAACLAMICRHYSIPMTLGKLRELANVTTQGATLDSLARAGESLGFTARGVQCTFDSLRGFDLPFIVHWEGYHYVVVYGLSKDYVWVADPAVGFRKMTVEDFERGWSGTCLLFAGGPNLLQMSAARSPWIRFVGYLTPYKKILGHLFLATFVIQVLGVIPPLIIQNILDGVIVHQNVSLLHLLIGGLIIANVFSQLMSSIRAYLANFMVRNMDFAMMSQFFRHTLSLPFSFFAKRKTGDIFARFQENQTIRAFLTESTVTTALNLLMVFIYFTIMFVYNVKMTLVLIAFVIPIMALTAIATPKIKGYAREVFTASTESKSFLMEALAGVETIKGMGIERPVRLRWEKKYAKALEVQYRAHAFNILVGLGSQLLNAATTIAILWVGANLVLAREMTIGQLIAFNAFMGSVLGPLMGLVGLWSMLNDAGVAMERLGDVLDIEPEQKPQDLPSRVMLPELQGEISLSGVYFRYGENDSSYVLENISFDIKPGELVAIVGRSGSGKTTLAKLLVGFYTPTEGKMTIDGYDLGVVDKAYYRAQIGYVMQSNLLFSGTIAENIASGDDAPDRRRIEEVAKMADAHAFISKMPLGYEQIVGERGIGLSGGQIQRLCIARALYHDPRLLVFDEATSALDSQSESNILGNMHDILKGRTAVIIAHRLSTIMRADKILVLYEGAIVEQGRHEELIQRGGMYYQLVQKQLSA
;
A
#
# COMPACT_ATOMS: atom_id res chain seq x y z
N MET A 1 7.00 -89.18 -3.83
CA MET A 1 8.17 -88.60 -3.14
C MET A 1 8.75 -87.58 -4.09
N ASP A 2 8.27 -86.33 -4.03
CA ASP A 2 8.88 -85.22 -4.74
C ASP A 2 9.63 -84.38 -3.72
N ALA A 3 10.92 -84.21 -3.98
CA ALA A 3 11.90 -83.57 -3.12
C ALA A 3 11.58 -82.07 -2.89
N PRO A 4 11.99 -81.49 -1.74
CA PRO A 4 11.83 -80.07 -1.50
C PRO A 4 12.69 -79.27 -2.48
N GLN A 5 12.07 -78.37 -3.26
CA GLN A 5 12.80 -77.39 -4.07
C GLN A 5 13.66 -76.53 -3.14
N THR A 6 14.98 -76.71 -3.22
CA THR A 6 15.96 -75.85 -2.56
C THR A 6 15.80 -74.42 -3.08
N ALA A 7 15.59 -73.46 -2.19
CA ALA A 7 15.52 -72.04 -2.53
C ALA A 7 16.80 -71.61 -3.28
N PRO A 8 16.68 -70.80 -4.36
CA PRO A 8 17.84 -70.38 -5.15
C PRO A 8 18.87 -69.65 -4.28
N SER A 9 20.15 -69.92 -4.54
CA SER A 9 21.26 -69.25 -3.85
C SER A 9 21.17 -67.73 -4.05
N ALA A 10 21.68 -66.93 -3.09
CA ALA A 10 21.62 -65.48 -3.19
C ALA A 10 22.30 -64.94 -4.47
N ALA A 11 23.37 -65.61 -4.93
CA ALA A 11 24.06 -65.28 -6.17
C ALA A 11 23.21 -65.54 -7.42
N GLU A 12 22.49 -66.67 -7.49
CA GLU A 12 21.57 -66.97 -8.60
C GLU A 12 20.42 -65.96 -8.66
N PHE A 13 19.90 -65.53 -7.51
CA PHE A 13 18.86 -64.50 -7.47
C PHE A 13 19.39 -63.13 -7.91
N LEU A 14 20.57 -62.71 -7.44
CA LEU A 14 21.15 -61.43 -7.83
C LEU A 14 21.48 -61.34 -9.32
N THR A 15 21.72 -62.47 -9.99
CA THR A 15 21.93 -62.54 -11.45
C THR A 15 20.66 -62.15 -12.22
N SER A 16 19.48 -62.28 -11.61
CA SER A 16 18.19 -61.87 -12.20
C SER A 16 17.88 -60.37 -12.05
N VAL A 17 18.71 -59.62 -11.31
CA VAL A 17 18.50 -58.20 -11.04
C VAL A 17 19.11 -57.35 -12.15
N GLU A 18 18.27 -56.55 -12.81
CA GLU A 18 18.63 -55.79 -14.02
C GLU A 18 19.84 -54.85 -13.85
N ILE A 19 19.95 -54.14 -12.72
CA ILE A 19 21.10 -53.23 -12.48
C ILE A 19 22.44 -53.98 -12.35
N LEU A 20 22.38 -55.28 -12.04
CA LEU A 20 23.55 -56.15 -11.86
C LEU A 20 23.87 -56.98 -13.12
N SER A 21 23.11 -56.82 -14.21
CA SER A 21 23.35 -57.53 -15.47
C SER A 21 24.73 -57.33 -16.12
N PRO A 22 25.45 -56.19 -15.97
CA PRO A 22 26.78 -56.02 -16.56
C PRO A 22 27.91 -56.62 -15.70
N PHE A 23 27.61 -57.16 -14.51
CA PHE A 23 28.60 -57.78 -13.64
C PHE A 23 28.82 -59.23 -14.06
N SER A 24 30.08 -59.67 -14.01
CA SER A 24 30.45 -61.06 -14.25
C SER A 24 29.96 -61.96 -13.11
N ARG A 25 29.84 -63.27 -13.37
CA ARG A 25 29.35 -64.23 -12.39
C ARG A 25 30.19 -64.23 -11.09
N ASP A 26 31.52 -64.14 -11.22
CA ASP A 26 32.45 -64.06 -10.08
C ASP A 26 32.25 -62.77 -9.25
N GLU A 27 31.92 -61.66 -9.90
CA GLU A 27 31.62 -60.39 -9.22
C GLU A 27 30.28 -60.45 -8.48
N ILE A 28 29.27 -61.10 -9.07
CA ILE A 28 27.96 -61.32 -8.43
C ILE A 28 28.10 -62.27 -7.23
N GLU A 29 28.91 -63.32 -7.35
CA GLU A 29 29.21 -64.23 -6.24
C GLU A 29 29.89 -63.50 -5.07
N ARG A 30 30.86 -62.62 -5.36
CA ARG A 30 31.45 -61.75 -4.33
C ARG A 30 30.42 -60.82 -3.68
N LEU A 31 29.53 -60.20 -4.47
CA LEU A 31 28.48 -59.34 -3.90
C LEU A 31 27.47 -60.14 -3.05
N ALA A 32 27.20 -61.40 -3.43
CA ALA A 32 26.31 -62.30 -2.70
C ALA A 32 26.88 -62.71 -1.33
N GLU A 33 28.21 -62.83 -1.18
CA GLU A 33 28.85 -63.11 0.12
C GLU A 33 28.61 -62.01 1.16
N TYR A 34 28.50 -60.75 0.70
CA TYR A 34 28.24 -59.58 1.57
C TYR A 34 26.75 -59.20 1.67
N ALA A 35 25.85 -59.92 0.97
CA ALA A 35 24.43 -59.64 0.97
C ALA A 35 23.76 -60.13 2.27
N GLN A 36 23.10 -59.22 2.98
CA GLN A 36 22.39 -59.52 4.23
C GLN A 36 20.89 -59.62 3.99
N ALA A 37 20.29 -60.77 4.31
CA ALA A 37 18.84 -60.92 4.29
C ALA A 37 18.20 -60.22 5.50
N ARG A 38 17.29 -59.28 5.26
CA ARG A 38 16.51 -58.55 6.28
C ARG A 38 15.02 -58.80 6.07
N PHE A 39 14.33 -59.15 7.15
CA PHE A 39 12.90 -59.48 7.14
C PHE A 39 12.10 -58.36 7.77
N TYR A 40 11.06 -57.90 7.08
CA TYR A 40 10.17 -56.83 7.53
C TYR A 40 8.73 -57.30 7.55
N SER A 41 8.00 -56.93 8.60
CA SER A 41 6.58 -57.20 8.74
C SER A 41 5.75 -56.15 8.01
N PHE A 42 4.47 -56.45 7.75
CA PHE A 42 3.57 -55.48 7.10
C PHE A 42 3.50 -54.16 7.88
N GLY A 43 3.69 -53.04 7.18
CA GLY A 43 3.65 -51.69 7.74
C GLY A 43 4.96 -51.20 8.36
N GLU A 44 5.97 -52.08 8.51
CA GLU A 44 7.26 -51.74 9.10
C GLU A 44 8.08 -50.83 8.18
N THR A 45 8.65 -49.76 8.75
CA THR A 45 9.48 -48.80 8.01
C THR A 45 10.86 -49.41 7.76
N VAL A 46 11.28 -49.41 6.50
CA VAL A 46 12.58 -49.93 6.05
C VAL A 46 13.65 -48.84 6.08
N CYS A 47 13.31 -47.63 5.63
CA CYS A 47 14.13 -46.42 5.78
C CYS A 47 13.25 -45.17 5.71
N SER A 48 13.70 -44.08 6.33
CA SER A 48 12.99 -42.80 6.36
C SER A 48 13.65 -41.77 5.45
N ALA A 49 12.84 -40.86 4.88
CA ALA A 49 13.37 -39.70 4.16
C ALA A 49 14.27 -38.87 5.10
N GLY A 50 15.48 -38.51 4.64
CA GLY A 50 16.49 -37.83 5.45
C GLY A 50 17.54 -38.73 6.11
N GLU A 51 17.36 -40.06 6.10
CA GLU A 51 18.37 -41.01 6.58
C GLU A 51 19.46 -41.28 5.52
N THR A 52 20.68 -41.61 5.97
CA THR A 52 21.81 -41.93 5.08
C THR A 52 21.59 -43.28 4.38
N ALA A 53 21.79 -43.31 3.07
CA ALA A 53 21.66 -44.53 2.27
C ALA A 53 23.00 -45.29 2.22
N ASP A 54 23.12 -46.35 3.03
CA ASP A 54 24.39 -47.06 3.27
C ASP A 54 24.64 -48.25 2.33
N GLY A 55 23.76 -48.48 1.35
CA GLY A 55 23.88 -49.58 0.39
C GLY A 55 22.65 -49.77 -0.48
N LEU A 56 22.69 -50.82 -1.30
CA LEU A 56 21.60 -51.19 -2.22
C LEU A 56 20.63 -52.15 -1.53
N TYR A 57 19.32 -51.90 -1.70
CA TYR A 57 18.27 -52.83 -1.28
C TYR A 57 17.61 -53.51 -2.49
N VAL A 58 17.55 -54.83 -2.45
CA VAL A 58 16.91 -55.67 -3.47
C VAL A 58 15.75 -56.44 -2.84
N VAL A 59 14.56 -56.37 -3.42
CA VAL A 59 13.40 -57.12 -2.91
C VAL A 59 13.52 -58.58 -3.33
N ARG A 60 13.74 -59.50 -2.38
CA ARG A 60 13.82 -60.95 -2.67
C ARG A 60 12.44 -61.58 -2.74
N SER A 61 11.60 -61.34 -1.73
CA SER A 61 10.21 -61.81 -1.70
C SER A 61 9.32 -60.77 -1.00
N GLY A 62 8.04 -60.67 -1.38
CA GLY A 62 7.12 -59.66 -0.86
C GLY A 62 7.11 -58.35 -1.66
N SER A 63 6.79 -57.24 -1.00
CA SER A 63 6.73 -55.91 -1.63
C SER A 63 6.94 -54.76 -0.64
N VAL A 64 7.52 -53.66 -1.12
CA VAL A 64 7.69 -52.41 -0.34
C VAL A 64 7.06 -51.24 -1.08
N ARG A 65 6.56 -50.25 -0.35
CA ARG A 65 5.93 -49.04 -0.91
C ARG A 65 6.74 -47.81 -0.52
N ILE A 66 6.96 -46.95 -1.50
CA ILE A 66 7.74 -45.72 -1.37
C ILE A 66 6.78 -44.54 -1.19
N PHE A 67 7.11 -43.63 -0.27
CA PHE A 67 6.30 -42.47 0.10
C PHE A 67 7.16 -41.20 0.09
N THR A 68 6.61 -40.10 -0.43
CA THR A 68 7.19 -38.76 -0.33
C THR A 68 6.22 -37.83 0.39
N GLU A 69 6.76 -36.85 1.12
CA GLU A 69 5.94 -35.89 1.87
C GLU A 69 6.00 -34.52 1.18
N GLU A 70 4.88 -34.11 0.61
CA GLU A 70 4.71 -32.76 0.05
C GLU A 70 3.64 -32.03 0.86
N HIS A 71 4.00 -30.88 1.44
CA HIS A 71 3.07 -30.01 2.17
C HIS A 71 2.36 -30.70 3.36
N GLY A 72 3.06 -31.63 4.05
CA GLY A 72 2.54 -32.36 5.20
C GLY A 72 1.58 -33.51 4.86
N LYS A 73 1.55 -33.97 3.60
CA LYS A 73 0.74 -35.11 3.16
C LYS A 73 1.61 -36.19 2.50
N GLU A 74 1.53 -37.42 3.03
CA GLU A 74 2.24 -38.57 2.45
C GLU A 74 1.60 -38.98 1.10
N THR A 75 2.40 -38.96 0.04
CA THR A 75 1.98 -39.34 -1.31
C THR A 75 2.73 -40.61 -1.74
N SER A 76 2.02 -41.65 -2.17
CA SER A 76 2.68 -42.90 -2.56
C SER A 76 3.30 -42.78 -3.96
N MET A 77 4.59 -43.12 -4.04
CA MET A 77 5.39 -43.12 -5.28
C MET A 77 5.37 -44.45 -6.04
N GLY A 78 4.81 -45.50 -5.47
CA GLY A 78 4.68 -46.82 -6.09
C GLY A 78 5.13 -47.96 -5.19
N VAL A 79 4.86 -49.18 -5.63
CA VAL A 79 5.22 -50.43 -4.92
C VAL A 79 6.33 -51.12 -5.70
N ARG A 80 7.38 -51.57 -5.00
CA ARG A 80 8.45 -52.42 -5.52
C ARG A 80 8.19 -53.88 -5.18
N LYS A 81 8.30 -54.75 -6.19
CA LYS A 81 8.06 -56.21 -6.08
C LYS A 81 9.37 -56.98 -6.16
N SER A 82 9.30 -58.31 -5.98
CA SER A 82 10.46 -59.21 -6.08
C SER A 82 11.27 -58.96 -7.37
N GLY A 83 12.60 -58.86 -7.24
CA GLY A 83 13.55 -58.52 -8.30
C GLY A 83 13.80 -57.01 -8.50
N GLU A 84 12.95 -56.15 -7.94
CA GLU A 84 13.12 -54.70 -8.04
C GLU A 84 13.96 -54.13 -6.88
N ILE A 85 14.55 -52.96 -7.13
CA ILE A 85 15.54 -52.33 -6.23
C ILE A 85 15.09 -50.93 -5.78
N PHE A 86 15.72 -50.45 -4.71
CA PHE A 86 15.71 -49.04 -4.32
C PHE A 86 17.02 -48.65 -3.64
N ALA A 87 17.28 -47.34 -3.54
CA ALA A 87 18.57 -46.78 -3.11
C ALA A 87 19.75 -47.08 -4.06
N ASP A 88 19.47 -47.21 -5.37
CA ASP A 88 20.45 -47.44 -6.43
C ASP A 88 21.49 -46.32 -6.56
N ILE A 89 21.14 -45.07 -6.22
CA ILE A 89 22.09 -43.93 -6.17
C ILE A 89 23.24 -44.19 -5.18
N ALA A 90 23.00 -44.96 -4.10
CA ALA A 90 24.01 -45.28 -3.10
C ALA A 90 25.16 -46.14 -3.66
N MET A 91 24.96 -46.79 -4.82
CA MET A 91 26.02 -47.54 -5.51
C MET A 91 27.11 -46.63 -6.10
N LEU A 92 26.77 -45.36 -6.41
CA LEU A 92 27.68 -44.43 -7.10
C LEU A 92 28.27 -43.38 -6.16
N ARG A 93 27.53 -42.96 -5.13
CA ARG A 93 27.96 -41.92 -4.19
C ARG A 93 27.17 -41.97 -2.89
N ALA A 94 27.69 -41.28 -1.87
CA ALA A 94 26.95 -41.06 -0.63
C ALA A 94 25.70 -40.24 -0.93
N TYR A 95 24.57 -40.69 -0.39
CA TYR A 95 23.26 -40.15 -0.70
C TYR A 95 22.35 -40.29 0.52
N VAL A 96 21.33 -39.44 0.59
CA VAL A 96 20.33 -39.42 1.66
C VAL A 96 19.02 -39.82 1.02
N HIS A 97 18.26 -40.72 1.66
CA HIS A 97 16.97 -41.16 1.13
C HIS A 97 16.03 -39.94 0.93
N GLU A 98 15.61 -39.70 -0.32
CA GLU A 98 14.62 -38.64 -0.65
C GLU A 98 13.18 -39.05 -0.30
N ALA A 99 12.94 -40.35 -0.07
CA ALA A 99 11.61 -40.90 0.17
C ALA A 99 11.66 -41.99 1.26
N SER A 100 10.60 -42.07 2.06
CA SER A 100 10.43 -43.10 3.09
C SER A 100 9.90 -44.39 2.46
N VAL A 101 10.36 -45.55 2.93
CA VAL A 101 9.97 -46.87 2.39
C VAL A 101 9.37 -47.72 3.51
N ARG A 102 8.18 -48.28 3.29
CA ARG A 102 7.53 -49.22 4.24
C ARG A 102 7.17 -50.54 3.57
N ALA A 103 7.28 -51.64 4.30
CA ALA A 103 6.89 -52.95 3.82
C ALA A 103 5.36 -53.04 3.62
N SER A 104 4.92 -53.44 2.42
CA SER A 104 3.50 -53.58 2.06
C SER A 104 2.98 -55.02 2.13
N ALA A 105 3.87 -55.96 2.43
CA ALA A 105 3.58 -57.35 2.75
C ALA A 105 4.69 -57.85 3.70
N LYS A 106 4.63 -59.11 4.14
CA LYS A 106 5.79 -59.76 4.77
C LYS A 106 6.89 -59.87 3.71
N THR A 107 7.97 -59.12 3.88
CA THR A 107 8.96 -58.88 2.83
C THR A 107 10.35 -59.25 3.30
N GLU A 108 11.07 -59.97 2.45
CA GLU A 108 12.50 -60.25 2.59
C GLU A 108 13.27 -59.36 1.61
N LEU A 109 14.19 -58.56 2.14
CA LEU A 109 15.09 -57.70 1.37
C LEU A 109 16.52 -58.22 1.49
N LEU A 110 17.26 -58.23 0.39
CA LEU A 110 18.70 -58.39 0.39
C LEU A 110 19.34 -57.01 0.39
N PHE A 111 20.06 -56.69 1.47
CA PHE A 111 20.84 -55.47 1.60
C PHE A 111 22.30 -55.74 1.26
N ILE A 112 22.84 -54.99 0.31
CA ILE A 112 24.25 -55.07 -0.10
C ILE A 112 24.94 -53.75 0.30
N PRO A 113 25.91 -53.78 1.24
CA PRO A 113 26.59 -52.57 1.70
C PRO A 113 27.37 -51.89 0.58
N ARG A 114 27.40 -50.55 0.57
CA ARG A 114 28.20 -49.80 -0.41
C ARG A 114 29.68 -50.21 -0.39
N ALA A 115 30.24 -50.47 0.80
CA ALA A 115 31.63 -50.89 0.97
C ALA A 115 32.00 -52.16 0.18
N ALA A 116 31.02 -53.04 -0.09
CA ALA A 116 31.21 -54.22 -0.93
C ALA A 116 31.02 -53.91 -2.43
N ILE A 117 30.16 -52.95 -2.77
CA ILE A 117 29.81 -52.58 -4.15
C ILE A 117 30.88 -51.69 -4.80
N GLU A 118 31.38 -50.69 -4.07
CA GLU A 118 32.32 -49.68 -4.54
C GLU A 118 33.61 -50.26 -5.17
N PRO A 119 34.32 -51.22 -4.55
CA PRO A 119 35.51 -51.81 -5.16
C PRO A 119 35.20 -52.64 -6.42
N VAL A 120 34.03 -53.27 -6.49
CA VAL A 120 33.60 -54.07 -7.66
C VAL A 120 33.25 -53.17 -8.84
N ILE A 121 32.53 -52.06 -8.60
CA ILE A 121 32.18 -51.08 -9.63
C ILE A 121 33.42 -50.31 -10.12
N ALA A 122 34.35 -49.97 -9.23
CA ALA A 122 35.59 -49.29 -9.61
C ALA A 122 36.50 -50.16 -10.50
N GLY A 123 36.46 -51.49 -10.33
CA GLY A 123 37.21 -52.45 -11.14
C GLY A 123 36.62 -52.72 -12.54
N ASN A 124 35.35 -52.40 -12.77
CA ASN A 124 34.62 -52.70 -14.01
C ASN A 124 34.00 -51.44 -14.63
N GLN A 125 34.74 -50.77 -15.52
CA GLN A 125 34.30 -49.52 -16.17
C GLN A 125 33.00 -49.67 -16.98
N ALA A 126 32.75 -50.85 -17.55
CA ALA A 126 31.52 -51.12 -18.29
C ALA A 126 30.31 -51.17 -17.35
N ALA A 127 30.45 -51.82 -16.19
CA ALA A 127 29.43 -51.83 -15.14
C ALA A 127 29.20 -50.43 -14.57
N LEU A 128 30.25 -49.64 -14.31
CA LEU A 128 30.12 -48.25 -13.84
C LEU A 128 29.35 -47.38 -14.83
N ALA A 129 29.67 -47.46 -16.13
CA ALA A 129 28.96 -46.72 -17.16
C ALA A 129 27.48 -47.13 -17.27
N PHE A 130 27.20 -48.43 -17.18
CA PHE A 130 25.83 -48.96 -17.21
C PHE A 130 25.03 -48.53 -15.97
N VAL A 131 25.57 -48.69 -14.76
CA VAL A 131 24.92 -48.29 -13.50
C VAL A 131 24.69 -46.77 -13.47
N ALA A 132 25.66 -45.96 -13.90
CA ALA A 132 25.50 -44.51 -14.00
C ALA A 132 24.37 -44.11 -14.97
N SER A 133 24.27 -44.79 -16.11
CA SER A 133 23.19 -44.59 -17.09
C SER A 133 21.84 -45.05 -16.54
N TYR A 134 21.78 -46.22 -15.91
CA TYR A 134 20.58 -46.80 -15.32
C TYR A 134 20.00 -45.91 -14.21
N VAL A 135 20.85 -45.43 -13.28
CA VAL A 135 20.46 -44.49 -12.22
C VAL A 135 20.02 -43.13 -12.80
N ALA A 136 20.68 -42.64 -13.85
CA ALA A 136 20.27 -41.41 -14.53
C ALA A 136 18.88 -41.54 -15.19
N ILE A 137 18.58 -42.69 -15.81
CA ILE A 137 17.30 -42.97 -16.45
C ILE A 137 16.19 -43.15 -15.41
N ASN A 138 16.42 -43.91 -14.33
CA ASN A 138 15.42 -44.10 -13.27
C ASN A 138 15.09 -42.79 -12.53
N SER A 139 16.10 -41.95 -12.27
CA SER A 139 15.88 -40.64 -11.65
C SER A 139 15.23 -39.61 -12.58
N ALA A 140 15.49 -39.67 -13.90
CA ALA A 140 14.85 -38.80 -14.89
C ALA A 140 13.40 -39.24 -15.21
N GLY A 141 13.14 -40.54 -15.28
CA GLY A 141 11.83 -41.11 -15.62
C GLY A 141 10.73 -40.77 -14.61
N GLY A 142 11.06 -40.72 -13.31
CA GLY A 142 10.12 -40.29 -12.27
C GLY A 142 9.68 -38.84 -12.41
N PHE A 143 10.63 -37.94 -12.68
CA PHE A 143 10.38 -36.50 -12.86
C PHE A 143 9.62 -36.21 -14.16
N VAL A 144 10.00 -36.83 -15.28
CA VAL A 144 9.31 -36.64 -16.58
C VAL A 144 7.89 -37.20 -16.54
N ALA A 145 7.66 -38.35 -15.90
CA ALA A 145 6.31 -38.91 -15.75
C ALA A 145 5.41 -38.07 -14.84
N GLN A 146 5.99 -37.42 -13.80
CA GLN A 146 5.28 -36.52 -12.89
C GLN A 146 4.96 -35.17 -13.56
N LEU A 147 5.89 -34.61 -14.33
CA LEU A 147 5.77 -33.29 -14.95
C LEU A 147 4.76 -33.27 -16.12
N PHE A 148 4.54 -34.41 -16.78
CA PHE A 148 3.61 -34.54 -17.92
C PHE A 148 2.37 -35.41 -17.64
N ASP A 149 2.16 -35.83 -16.38
CA ASP A 149 1.04 -36.69 -15.94
C ASP A 149 0.81 -37.92 -16.85
N LEU A 150 1.90 -38.65 -17.11
CA LEU A 150 1.92 -39.79 -18.04
C LEU A 150 1.61 -41.13 -17.36
N ARG A 151 1.24 -41.12 -16.07
CA ARG A 151 0.95 -42.33 -15.28
C ARG A 151 -0.25 -43.09 -15.88
N GLY A 152 -0.02 -44.37 -16.22
CA GLY A 152 -1.05 -45.30 -16.69
C GLY A 152 -1.41 -45.21 -18.18
N LYS A 153 -0.78 -44.31 -18.96
CA LYS A 153 -1.09 -44.09 -20.39
C LYS A 153 -0.02 -44.63 -21.36
N LEU A 154 1.10 -45.13 -20.85
CA LEU A 154 2.26 -45.63 -21.63
C LEU A 154 2.71 -46.99 -21.08
N ASN A 155 3.15 -47.90 -21.97
CA ASN A 155 3.78 -49.15 -21.58
C ASN A 155 5.22 -48.90 -21.08
N LYS A 156 5.70 -49.74 -20.14
CA LYS A 156 7.00 -49.58 -19.47
C LYS A 156 8.19 -49.52 -20.46
N ALA A 157 8.16 -50.37 -21.49
CA ALA A 157 9.20 -50.39 -22.53
C ALA A 157 9.22 -49.12 -23.42
N GLU A 158 8.05 -48.54 -23.72
CA GLU A 158 7.96 -47.29 -24.47
C GLU A 158 8.52 -46.13 -23.64
N LEU A 159 8.13 -46.03 -22.36
CA LEU A 159 8.59 -44.98 -21.46
C LEU A 159 10.13 -44.99 -21.32
N GLU A 160 10.73 -46.16 -21.21
CA GLU A 160 12.19 -46.34 -21.09
C GLU A 160 12.95 -45.93 -22.36
N GLU A 161 12.43 -46.22 -23.55
CA GLU A 161 13.02 -45.78 -24.82
C GLU A 161 12.99 -44.24 -24.97
N TYR A 162 11.93 -43.59 -24.49
CA TYR A 162 11.78 -42.13 -24.59
C TYR A 162 12.54 -41.35 -23.52
N VAL A 163 12.67 -41.88 -22.30
CA VAL A 163 13.54 -41.27 -21.26
C VAL A 163 15.00 -41.28 -21.73
N ARG A 164 15.43 -42.28 -22.51
CA ARG A 164 16.76 -42.30 -23.15
C ARG A 164 16.96 -41.18 -24.19
N SER A 165 15.89 -40.61 -24.74
CA SER A 165 15.95 -39.51 -25.72
C SER A 165 16.05 -38.11 -25.10
N VAL A 166 15.84 -37.98 -23.78
CA VAL A 166 15.89 -36.69 -23.07
C VAL A 166 17.34 -36.39 -22.67
N GLY A 167 17.89 -35.30 -23.22
CA GLY A 167 19.24 -34.86 -22.90
C GLY A 167 19.30 -33.97 -21.65
N VAL A 168 20.47 -33.90 -21.01
CA VAL A 168 20.74 -32.93 -19.92
C VAL A 168 21.78 -31.91 -20.40
N LYS A 169 21.45 -30.62 -20.37
CA LYS A 169 22.35 -29.51 -20.75
C LYS A 169 22.68 -28.66 -19.52
N ARG A 170 23.97 -28.38 -19.30
CA ARG A 170 24.44 -27.46 -18.24
C ARG A 170 24.82 -26.12 -18.86
N VAL A 171 24.32 -25.02 -18.30
CA VAL A 171 24.58 -23.66 -18.80
C VAL A 171 25.02 -22.78 -17.65
N ALA A 172 26.13 -22.07 -17.83
CA ALA A 172 26.66 -21.14 -16.83
C ALA A 172 25.84 -19.85 -16.77
N ALA A 173 25.84 -19.19 -15.62
CA ALA A 173 25.18 -17.90 -15.44
C ALA A 173 25.62 -16.86 -16.49
N GLY A 174 24.66 -16.09 -17.02
CA GLY A 174 24.86 -15.06 -18.03
C GLY A 174 24.92 -15.55 -19.48
N LYS A 175 24.94 -16.86 -19.74
CA LYS A 175 24.93 -17.39 -21.11
C LYS A 175 23.52 -17.48 -21.69
N GLU A 176 23.41 -17.14 -22.97
CA GLU A 176 22.20 -17.31 -23.76
C GLU A 176 21.99 -18.78 -24.13
N ILE A 177 20.78 -19.28 -23.89
CA ILE A 177 20.34 -20.66 -24.12
C ILE A 177 19.61 -20.76 -25.45
N LEU A 178 18.67 -19.84 -25.69
CA LEU A 178 17.94 -19.66 -26.95
C LEU A 178 18.09 -18.20 -27.37
N LYS A 179 18.30 -17.98 -28.67
CA LYS A 179 18.42 -16.65 -29.25
C LYS A 179 17.14 -16.26 -29.96
N GLN A 180 16.68 -15.02 -29.73
CA GLN A 180 15.57 -14.44 -30.47
C GLN A 180 15.81 -14.50 -31.99
N ASP A 181 14.75 -14.78 -32.74
CA ASP A 181 14.71 -14.96 -34.20
C ASP A 181 15.56 -16.14 -34.72
N GLY A 182 16.08 -16.98 -33.81
CA GLY A 182 16.80 -18.21 -34.14
C GLY A 182 15.86 -19.26 -34.75
N ARG A 183 16.24 -19.81 -35.92
CA ARG A 183 15.50 -20.89 -36.62
C ARG A 183 16.01 -22.30 -36.32
N GLU A 184 17.20 -22.42 -35.72
CA GLU A 184 17.93 -23.69 -35.64
C GLU A 184 17.50 -24.59 -34.47
N ASP A 185 16.93 -24.02 -33.39
CA ASP A 185 16.62 -24.76 -32.17
C ASP A 185 15.11 -24.83 -31.90
N ARG A 186 14.52 -26.01 -32.11
CA ARG A 186 13.07 -26.30 -31.96
C ARG A 186 12.78 -27.25 -30.79
N ARG A 187 13.71 -27.35 -29.84
CA ARG A 187 13.61 -28.25 -28.69
C ARG A 187 12.85 -27.56 -27.55
N LEU A 188 12.20 -28.38 -26.72
CA LEU A 188 11.57 -27.92 -25.50
C LEU A 188 12.54 -28.09 -24.32
N TYR A 189 12.67 -27.05 -23.50
CA TYR A 189 13.55 -27.05 -22.33
C TYR A 189 12.74 -27.07 -21.05
N VAL A 190 13.20 -27.85 -20.07
CA VAL A 190 12.66 -27.84 -18.70
C VAL A 190 13.78 -27.46 -17.75
N VAL A 191 13.54 -26.48 -16.89
CA VAL A 191 14.50 -26.07 -15.87
C VAL A 191 14.48 -27.10 -14.74
N ARG A 192 15.58 -27.85 -14.59
CA ARG A 192 15.74 -28.80 -13.48
C ARG A 192 16.39 -28.17 -12.26
N GLN A 193 17.24 -27.17 -12.45
CA GLN A 193 17.90 -26.46 -11.36
C GLN A 193 18.38 -25.10 -11.87
N GLY A 194 18.22 -24.04 -11.06
CA GLY A 194 18.63 -22.67 -11.40
C GLY A 194 17.48 -21.80 -11.97
N GLN A 195 17.81 -20.61 -12.48
CA GLN A 195 16.84 -19.66 -13.03
C GLN A 195 17.17 -19.22 -14.46
N VAL A 196 16.16 -19.15 -15.31
CA VAL A 196 16.26 -18.70 -16.71
C VAL A 196 15.36 -17.49 -16.93
N ARG A 197 15.88 -16.42 -17.51
CA ARG A 197 15.12 -15.22 -17.83
C ARG A 197 14.81 -15.16 -19.32
N ILE A 198 13.54 -14.97 -19.66
CA ILE A 198 13.07 -14.79 -21.04
C ILE A 198 13.02 -13.30 -21.35
N VAL A 199 13.80 -12.85 -22.33
CA VAL A 199 13.98 -11.45 -22.71
C VAL A 199 13.72 -11.30 -24.20
N ARG A 200 12.92 -10.31 -24.58
CA ARG A 200 12.71 -9.92 -25.98
C ARG A 200 13.34 -8.56 -26.22
N HIS A 201 14.19 -8.48 -27.23
CA HIS A 201 14.84 -7.25 -27.67
C HIS A 201 14.04 -6.64 -28.82
N GLU A 202 13.48 -5.44 -28.63
CA GLU A 202 12.80 -4.66 -29.66
C GLU A 202 13.17 -3.17 -29.51
N GLU A 203 13.39 -2.47 -30.62
CA GLU A 203 13.67 -1.02 -30.67
C GLU A 203 14.83 -0.56 -29.74
N GLY A 204 15.85 -1.39 -29.56
CA GLY A 204 17.02 -1.09 -28.73
C GLY A 204 16.79 -1.22 -27.22
N ARG A 205 15.74 -1.92 -26.77
CA ARG A 205 15.43 -2.17 -25.35
C ARG A 205 15.08 -3.63 -25.08
N ASP A 206 15.40 -4.08 -23.86
CA ASP A 206 15.16 -5.43 -23.36
C ASP A 206 13.85 -5.52 -22.56
N TYR A 207 12.86 -6.22 -23.10
CA TYR A 207 11.61 -6.55 -22.41
C TYR A 207 11.74 -7.90 -21.73
N THR A 208 11.76 -7.93 -20.40
CA THR A 208 11.75 -9.20 -19.66
C THR A 208 10.32 -9.74 -19.62
N LEU A 209 10.08 -10.87 -20.29
CA LEU A 209 8.75 -11.50 -20.39
C LEU A 209 8.45 -12.41 -19.21
N ALA A 210 9.46 -13.13 -18.71
CA ALA A 210 9.32 -14.03 -17.56
C ALA A 210 10.68 -14.37 -16.93
N THR A 211 10.67 -14.76 -15.66
CA THR A 211 11.79 -15.42 -14.98
C THR A 211 11.31 -16.80 -14.56
N LEU A 212 11.95 -17.84 -15.08
CA LEU A 212 11.56 -19.23 -14.93
C LEU A 212 12.41 -19.95 -13.89
N GLY A 213 11.76 -20.69 -13.00
CA GLY A 213 12.35 -21.49 -11.93
C GLY A 213 12.29 -22.99 -12.20
N GLU A 214 12.65 -23.79 -11.18
CA GLU A 214 12.68 -25.25 -11.25
C GLU A 214 11.28 -25.84 -11.55
N GLY A 215 11.21 -26.80 -12.48
CA GLY A 215 9.98 -27.41 -12.99
C GLY A 215 9.32 -26.65 -14.14
N GLU A 216 9.77 -25.44 -14.46
CA GLU A 216 9.17 -24.63 -15.53
C GLU A 216 9.79 -24.90 -16.90
N ILE A 217 8.98 -24.70 -17.94
CA ILE A 217 9.33 -25.01 -19.34
C ILE A 217 9.45 -23.76 -20.19
N PHE A 218 10.29 -23.82 -21.23
CA PHE A 218 10.40 -22.78 -22.25
C PHE A 218 10.80 -23.32 -23.62
N GLY A 219 10.50 -22.56 -24.68
CA GLY A 219 10.72 -22.95 -26.08
C GLY A 219 9.51 -23.63 -26.72
N GLU A 220 8.37 -23.64 -26.01
CA GLU A 220 7.12 -24.31 -26.39
C GLU A 220 6.55 -23.78 -27.71
N LYS A 221 6.59 -22.46 -27.96
CA LYS A 221 6.02 -21.87 -29.17
C LYS A 221 6.74 -22.30 -30.45
N ALA A 222 8.07 -22.26 -30.44
CA ALA A 222 8.88 -22.68 -31.57
C ALA A 222 8.78 -24.20 -31.82
N CYS A 223 8.68 -24.99 -30.74
CA CYS A 223 8.49 -26.43 -30.81
C CYS A 223 7.12 -26.82 -31.38
N LEU A 224 6.03 -26.17 -30.93
CA LEU A 224 4.65 -26.49 -31.31
C LEU A 224 4.23 -25.94 -32.68
N MET A 225 4.57 -24.67 -32.96
CA MET A 225 4.08 -23.93 -34.12
C MET A 225 5.07 -23.97 -35.30
N ARG A 226 6.25 -24.56 -35.12
CA ARG A 226 7.37 -24.56 -36.10
C ARG A 226 7.73 -23.15 -36.60
N GLN A 227 7.73 -22.19 -35.69
CA GLN A 227 8.05 -20.78 -35.93
C GLN A 227 9.40 -20.39 -35.31
N GLU A 228 9.85 -19.17 -35.58
CA GLU A 228 11.04 -18.58 -34.97
C GLU A 228 10.87 -18.37 -33.46
N GLN A 229 11.99 -18.38 -32.74
CA GLN A 229 12.02 -18.06 -31.30
C GLN A 229 11.65 -16.59 -31.07
N MET A 230 10.55 -16.32 -30.38
CA MET A 230 10.08 -14.93 -30.17
C MET A 230 10.89 -14.13 -29.15
N ALA A 231 11.71 -14.80 -28.33
CA ALA A 231 12.46 -14.19 -27.26
C ALA A 231 13.72 -15.00 -26.97
N SER A 232 14.75 -14.30 -26.49
CA SER A 232 15.97 -14.91 -25.98
C SER A 232 15.76 -15.49 -24.59
N ALA A 233 16.33 -16.65 -24.30
CA ALA A 233 16.37 -17.24 -22.97
C ALA A 233 17.80 -17.16 -22.43
N VAL A 234 18.00 -16.47 -21.31
CA VAL A 234 19.32 -16.25 -20.71
C VAL A 234 19.37 -16.86 -19.32
N ALA A 235 20.38 -17.70 -19.05
CA ALA A 235 20.60 -18.26 -17.73
C ALA A 235 20.96 -17.14 -16.74
N THR A 236 20.18 -16.98 -15.66
CA THR A 236 20.48 -15.98 -14.61
C THR A 236 21.42 -16.54 -13.56
N THR A 237 21.33 -17.84 -13.30
CA THR A 237 22.25 -18.62 -12.46
C THR A 237 22.83 -19.77 -13.24
N ASP A 238 23.77 -20.53 -12.64
CA ASP A 238 24.16 -21.83 -13.19
C ASP A 238 22.92 -22.73 -13.25
N THR A 239 22.59 -23.18 -14.46
CA THR A 239 21.33 -23.86 -14.76
C THR A 239 21.57 -25.24 -15.34
N ARG A 240 20.75 -26.20 -14.89
CA ARG A 240 20.66 -27.54 -15.47
C ARG A 240 19.30 -27.66 -16.16
N LEU A 241 19.33 -28.00 -17.43
CA LEU A 241 18.14 -28.08 -18.28
C LEU A 241 17.95 -29.52 -18.76
N LEU A 242 16.71 -29.99 -18.77
CA LEU A 242 16.32 -31.14 -19.56
C LEU A 242 15.95 -30.65 -20.97
N VAL A 243 16.47 -31.34 -21.98
CA VAL A 243 16.28 -31.01 -23.39
C VAL A 243 15.46 -32.11 -24.02
N ILE A 244 14.24 -31.76 -24.44
CA ILE A 244 13.28 -32.68 -25.04
C ILE A 244 13.23 -32.40 -26.56
N PRO A 245 13.54 -33.39 -27.41
CA PRO A 245 13.46 -33.24 -28.87
C PRO A 245 12.04 -32.96 -29.38
N GLU A 246 11.90 -32.19 -30.46
CA GLU A 246 10.61 -31.84 -31.12
C GLU A 246 9.74 -33.08 -31.40
N ARG A 247 10.35 -34.16 -31.91
CA ARG A 247 9.65 -35.43 -32.20
C ARG A 247 9.01 -36.03 -30.95
N THR A 248 9.71 -35.98 -29.82
CA THR A 248 9.22 -36.50 -28.53
C THR A 248 8.07 -35.65 -27.99
N VAL A 249 8.14 -34.32 -28.14
CA VAL A 249 7.08 -33.41 -27.71
C VAL A 249 5.78 -33.62 -28.51
N HIS A 250 5.85 -33.70 -29.84
CA HIS A 250 4.66 -33.94 -30.66
C HIS A 250 3.98 -35.27 -30.35
N PHE A 251 4.76 -36.33 -30.13
CA PHE A 251 4.22 -37.63 -29.75
C PHE A 251 3.52 -37.61 -28.38
N ILE A 252 4.07 -36.89 -27.39
CA ILE A 252 3.44 -36.70 -26.08
C ILE A 252 2.09 -35.96 -26.24
N LEU A 253 2.04 -34.97 -27.12
CA LEU A 253 0.83 -34.17 -27.37
C LEU A 253 -0.27 -34.93 -28.11
N GLU A 254 0.08 -35.86 -29.01
CA GLU A 254 -0.88 -36.74 -29.68
C GLU A 254 -1.64 -37.64 -28.69
N ARG A 255 -0.98 -38.04 -27.59
CA ARG A 255 -1.54 -38.94 -26.56
C ARG A 255 -2.08 -38.20 -25.33
N ASN A 256 -1.73 -36.92 -25.14
CA ASN A 256 -2.23 -36.08 -24.05
C ASN A 256 -2.76 -34.72 -24.59
N PRO A 257 -3.99 -34.68 -25.12
CA PRO A 257 -4.57 -33.46 -25.68
C PRO A 257 -4.74 -32.33 -24.64
N LYS A 258 -4.89 -32.66 -23.35
CA LYS A 258 -4.94 -31.66 -22.27
C LYS A 258 -3.64 -30.89 -22.11
N LEU A 259 -2.49 -31.55 -22.31
CA LEU A 259 -1.20 -30.88 -22.26
C LEU A 259 -1.06 -29.85 -23.39
N ARG A 260 -1.63 -30.14 -24.57
CA ARG A 260 -1.66 -29.21 -25.70
C ARG A 260 -2.43 -27.93 -25.35
N GLU A 261 -3.60 -28.05 -24.72
CA GLU A 261 -4.38 -26.90 -24.28
C GLU A 261 -3.62 -26.02 -23.27
N VAL A 262 -2.93 -26.64 -22.31
CA VAL A 262 -2.10 -25.94 -21.32
C VAL A 262 -0.94 -25.19 -21.98
N LEU A 263 -0.26 -25.80 -22.95
CA LEU A 263 0.81 -25.15 -23.69
C LEU A 263 0.29 -24.01 -24.59
N ASP A 264 -0.84 -24.21 -25.26
CA ASP A 264 -1.47 -23.16 -26.08
C ASP A 264 -2.00 -21.99 -25.22
N GLU A 265 -2.47 -22.24 -24.00
CA GLU A 265 -2.82 -21.21 -23.03
C GLU A 265 -1.59 -20.43 -22.55
N ARG A 266 -0.47 -21.12 -22.29
CA ARG A 266 0.80 -20.50 -21.87
C ARG A 266 1.40 -19.63 -22.97
N ILE A 267 1.34 -20.08 -24.24
CA ILE A 267 1.71 -19.26 -25.41
C ILE A 267 0.86 -17.99 -25.47
N ARG A 268 -0.46 -18.11 -25.31
CA ARG A 268 -1.38 -16.96 -25.27
C ARG A 268 -1.13 -16.03 -24.08
N TYR A 269 -0.70 -16.56 -22.94
CA TYR A 269 -0.30 -15.77 -21.78
C TYR A 269 0.95 -14.91 -22.06
N GLY A 270 1.98 -15.50 -22.67
CA GLY A 270 3.19 -14.76 -23.06
C GLY A 270 2.91 -13.62 -24.04
N ASP A 271 2.05 -13.83 -25.03
CA ASP A 271 1.63 -12.78 -25.98
C ASP A 271 0.82 -11.67 -25.29
N ARG A 272 -0.04 -12.01 -24.32
CA ARG A 272 -0.80 -11.04 -23.49
C ARG A 272 0.10 -10.18 -22.61
N GLU A 273 1.10 -10.78 -21.96
CA GLU A 273 2.02 -10.04 -21.08
C GLU A 273 2.92 -9.08 -21.87
N LEU A 274 3.36 -9.47 -23.08
CA LEU A 274 4.05 -8.57 -24.01
C LEU A 274 3.17 -7.38 -24.40
N GLN A 275 1.90 -7.62 -24.75
CA GLN A 275 0.93 -6.55 -25.06
C GLN A 275 0.71 -5.62 -23.86
N ARG A 276 0.63 -6.17 -22.64
CA ARG A 276 0.49 -5.41 -21.39
C ARG A 276 1.71 -4.52 -21.12
N GLN A 277 2.93 -5.03 -21.27
CA GLN A 277 4.16 -4.26 -21.12
C GLN A 277 4.22 -3.10 -22.12
N LYS A 278 3.87 -3.36 -23.39
CA LYS A 278 3.76 -2.32 -24.45
C LYS A 278 2.70 -1.26 -24.10
N ARG A 279 1.52 -1.66 -23.61
CA ARG A 279 0.46 -0.73 -23.18
C ARG A 279 0.88 0.10 -21.96
N LEU A 280 1.56 -0.50 -20.99
CA LEU A 280 2.06 0.20 -19.81
C LEU A 280 3.12 1.25 -20.16
N GLU A 281 3.96 0.98 -21.16
CA GLU A 281 4.95 1.94 -21.65
C GLU A 281 4.30 3.08 -22.44
N GLN A 282 3.29 2.79 -23.25
CA GLN A 282 2.46 3.82 -23.90
C GLN A 282 1.73 4.69 -22.85
N ARG A 283 1.19 4.09 -21.79
CA ARG A 283 0.49 4.79 -20.68
C ARG A 283 1.40 5.69 -19.85
N ARG A 284 2.71 5.44 -19.80
CA ARG A 284 3.67 6.31 -19.10
C ARG A 284 3.94 7.65 -19.79
N LYS A 285 3.33 7.93 -20.95
CA LYS A 285 3.61 9.14 -21.74
C LYS A 285 2.43 10.07 -22.05
N LEU A 286 1.20 9.81 -21.62
CA LEU A 286 0.07 10.65 -22.05
C LEU A 286 -0.54 11.52 -20.93
N PRO A 287 -0.72 12.84 -21.16
CA PRO A 287 -1.55 13.68 -20.31
C PRO A 287 -3.05 13.40 -20.54
N LEU A 288 -3.87 13.89 -19.62
CA LEU A 288 -5.34 13.98 -19.69
C LEU A 288 -5.82 14.36 -21.12
N MET A 289 -6.39 13.40 -21.84
CA MET A 289 -6.93 13.64 -23.19
C MET A 289 -8.38 14.12 -23.11
N LEU A 290 -8.60 15.35 -23.55
CA LEU A 290 -9.93 15.90 -23.84
C LEU A 290 -10.28 15.54 -25.29
N ASP A 291 -11.53 15.19 -25.56
CA ASP A 291 -11.98 15.08 -26.95
C ASP A 291 -12.05 16.48 -27.59
N LEU A 292 -11.06 16.77 -28.45
CA LEU A 292 -10.94 17.99 -29.24
C LEU A 292 -11.22 17.76 -30.73
N GLN A 293 -11.44 16.51 -31.14
CA GLN A 293 -11.53 16.12 -32.56
C GLN A 293 -12.96 16.05 -33.06
N THR A 294 -13.93 15.72 -32.20
CA THR A 294 -15.33 15.56 -32.63
C THR A 294 -15.99 16.90 -32.95
N LYS A 295 -16.35 17.11 -34.22
CA LYS A 295 -17.22 18.21 -34.68
C LYS A 295 -18.62 17.66 -34.94
N PRO A 296 -19.64 18.01 -34.14
CA PRO A 296 -20.99 17.49 -34.35
C PRO A 296 -21.62 18.08 -35.60
N GLU A 297 -22.25 17.23 -36.43
CA GLU A 297 -23.06 17.63 -37.57
C GLU A 297 -24.50 18.01 -37.14
N PHE A 298 -25.27 18.62 -38.05
CA PHE A 298 -26.63 19.09 -37.75
C PHE A 298 -27.57 17.92 -37.43
N GLY A 299 -28.00 17.82 -36.17
CA GLY A 299 -28.89 16.75 -35.67
C GLY A 299 -28.23 15.76 -34.70
N GLU A 300 -26.92 15.87 -34.45
CA GLU A 300 -26.18 14.99 -33.53
C GLU A 300 -26.13 15.57 -32.11
N LYS A 301 -26.52 14.79 -31.09
CA LYS A 301 -26.36 15.18 -29.67
C LYS A 301 -25.01 14.69 -29.16
N VAL A 302 -24.01 15.57 -29.07
CA VAL A 302 -22.66 15.22 -28.56
C VAL A 302 -22.17 16.26 -27.55
N ILE A 303 -21.63 15.80 -26.42
CA ILE A 303 -20.99 16.68 -25.42
C ILE A 303 -19.62 17.13 -25.92
N LYS A 304 -19.43 18.44 -26.09
CA LYS A 304 -18.13 19.02 -26.49
C LYS A 304 -17.14 18.97 -25.33
N ARG A 305 -15.89 18.58 -25.60
CA ARG A 305 -14.77 18.52 -24.62
C ARG A 305 -15.05 17.59 -23.42
N PHE A 306 -15.56 16.39 -23.69
CA PHE A 306 -15.69 15.38 -22.65
C PHE A 306 -14.30 14.96 -22.13
N ALA A 307 -14.18 14.76 -20.81
CA ALA A 307 -12.92 14.40 -20.16
C ALA A 307 -12.84 12.89 -19.98
N LEU A 308 -11.82 12.25 -20.57
CA LEU A 308 -11.55 10.84 -20.36
C LEU A 308 -10.85 10.63 -19.01
N VAL A 309 -11.29 9.63 -18.24
CA VAL A 309 -10.56 9.10 -17.08
C VAL A 309 -10.19 7.67 -17.40
N GLU A 310 -8.89 7.40 -17.53
CA GLU A 310 -8.40 6.04 -17.75
C GLU A 310 -8.45 5.21 -16.47
N GLN A 311 -8.74 3.92 -16.61
CA GLN A 311 -8.73 2.98 -15.50
C GLN A 311 -7.29 2.63 -15.07
N ALA A 312 -7.02 2.65 -13.76
CA ALA A 312 -5.70 2.29 -13.23
C ALA A 312 -5.51 0.76 -13.22
N GLU A 313 -6.57 0.03 -12.86
CA GLU A 313 -6.66 -1.43 -12.88
C GLU A 313 -7.86 -1.88 -13.74
N GLU A 314 -7.88 -3.15 -14.16
CA GLU A 314 -9.00 -3.69 -14.97
C GLU A 314 -10.34 -3.61 -14.24
N MET A 315 -10.33 -3.74 -12.90
CA MET A 315 -11.53 -3.72 -12.06
C MET A 315 -12.10 -2.30 -11.85
N ASP A 316 -11.37 -1.26 -12.26
CA ASP A 316 -11.72 0.14 -12.00
C ASP A 316 -12.64 0.76 -13.06
N CYS A 317 -13.05 0.01 -14.08
CA CYS A 317 -13.81 0.53 -15.22
C CYS A 317 -15.05 1.33 -14.78
N GLY A 318 -15.81 0.81 -13.81
CA GLY A 318 -16.99 1.48 -13.26
C GLY A 318 -16.67 2.78 -12.52
N ALA A 319 -15.68 2.76 -11.62
CA ALA A 319 -15.26 3.94 -10.87
C ALA A 319 -14.67 5.03 -11.79
N ALA A 320 -13.96 4.63 -12.85
CA ALA A 320 -13.46 5.55 -13.87
C ALA A 320 -14.60 6.17 -14.69
N CYS A 321 -15.64 5.40 -15.04
CA CYS A 321 -16.86 5.92 -15.67
C CYS A 321 -17.56 6.95 -14.78
N LEU A 322 -17.73 6.66 -13.49
CA LEU A 322 -18.31 7.60 -12.53
C LEU A 322 -17.45 8.87 -12.38
N ALA A 323 -16.12 8.73 -12.43
CA ALA A 323 -15.19 9.87 -12.41
C ALA A 323 -15.35 10.79 -13.63
N MET A 324 -15.59 10.21 -14.81
CA MET A 324 -15.87 10.99 -16.03
C MET A 324 -17.16 11.80 -15.89
N ILE A 325 -18.21 11.20 -15.32
CA ILE A 325 -19.49 11.88 -15.06
C ILE A 325 -19.32 12.98 -14.01
N CYS A 326 -18.64 12.71 -12.90
CA CYS A 326 -18.35 13.71 -11.87
C CYS A 326 -17.61 14.93 -12.47
N ARG A 327 -16.62 14.70 -13.33
CA ARG A 327 -15.90 15.78 -14.03
C ARG A 327 -16.80 16.56 -14.97
N HIS A 328 -17.71 15.91 -15.68
CA HIS A 328 -18.67 16.60 -16.54
C HIS A 328 -19.55 17.58 -15.75
N TYR A 329 -20.02 17.16 -14.57
CA TYR A 329 -20.80 18.00 -13.65
C TYR A 329 -19.93 18.88 -12.73
N SER A 330 -18.62 19.02 -13.00
CA SER A 330 -17.67 19.84 -12.23
C SER A 330 -17.55 19.48 -10.74
N ILE A 331 -17.73 18.20 -10.40
CA ILE A 331 -17.52 17.67 -9.04
C ILE A 331 -16.05 17.21 -8.92
N PRO A 332 -15.23 17.85 -8.07
CA PRO A 332 -13.82 17.48 -7.91
C PRO A 332 -13.69 16.22 -7.06
N MET A 333 -13.64 15.05 -7.70
CA MET A 333 -13.41 13.77 -7.03
C MET A 333 -12.23 13.02 -7.63
N THR A 334 -11.42 12.40 -6.75
CA THR A 334 -10.30 11.56 -7.17
C THR A 334 -10.77 10.14 -7.47
N LEU A 335 -10.12 9.46 -8.42
CA LEU A 335 -10.45 8.07 -8.77
C LEU A 335 -10.34 7.14 -7.55
N GLY A 336 -9.35 7.35 -6.68
CA GLY A 336 -9.19 6.55 -5.45
C GLY A 336 -10.38 6.69 -4.51
N LYS A 337 -10.92 7.90 -4.34
CA LYS A 337 -12.11 8.11 -3.51
C LYS A 337 -13.36 7.50 -4.14
N LEU A 338 -13.49 7.56 -5.46
CA LEU A 338 -14.61 6.93 -6.18
C LEU A 338 -14.51 5.41 -6.18
N ARG A 339 -13.30 4.82 -6.18
CA ARG A 339 -13.10 3.38 -5.99
C ARG A 339 -13.57 2.92 -4.61
N GLU A 340 -13.30 3.72 -3.58
CA GLU A 340 -13.77 3.47 -2.22
C GLU A 340 -15.31 3.57 -2.15
N LEU A 341 -15.89 4.66 -2.66
CA LEU A 341 -17.34 4.89 -2.64
C LEU A 341 -18.13 3.87 -3.48
N ALA A 342 -17.58 3.45 -4.63
CA ALA A 342 -18.20 2.45 -5.49
C ALA A 342 -17.92 1.00 -5.05
N ASN A 343 -17.22 0.82 -3.92
CA ASN A 343 -16.85 -0.48 -3.35
C ASN A 343 -16.21 -1.43 -4.38
N VAL A 344 -15.19 -0.94 -5.10
CA VAL A 344 -14.53 -1.74 -6.16
C VAL A 344 -13.78 -2.91 -5.52
N THR A 345 -14.29 -4.12 -5.72
CA THR A 345 -13.67 -5.37 -5.24
C THR A 345 -12.75 -6.00 -6.29
N THR A 346 -12.16 -7.17 -5.98
CA THR A 346 -11.47 -8.01 -6.96
C THR A 346 -12.37 -8.53 -8.09
N GLN A 347 -13.70 -8.39 -7.97
CA GLN A 347 -14.69 -8.70 -9.02
C GLN A 347 -15.25 -7.43 -9.72
N GLY A 348 -14.79 -6.24 -9.34
CA GLY A 348 -15.20 -4.96 -9.95
C GLY A 348 -16.30 -4.26 -9.15
N ALA A 349 -16.90 -3.25 -9.76
CA ALA A 349 -18.07 -2.55 -9.21
C ALA A 349 -19.37 -3.08 -9.84
N THR A 350 -20.42 -3.19 -9.03
CA THR A 350 -21.77 -3.53 -9.53
C THR A 350 -22.48 -2.27 -10.02
N LEU A 351 -23.48 -2.42 -10.88
CA LEU A 351 -24.32 -1.29 -11.31
C LEU A 351 -25.01 -0.59 -10.12
N ASP A 352 -25.42 -1.38 -9.12
CA ASP A 352 -26.05 -0.87 -7.89
C ASP A 352 -25.05 -0.10 -7.03
N SER A 353 -23.82 -0.61 -6.86
CA SER A 353 -22.78 0.13 -6.10
C SER A 353 -22.39 1.44 -6.79
N LEU A 354 -22.34 1.47 -8.12
CA LEU A 354 -22.13 2.69 -8.91
C LEU A 354 -23.30 3.68 -8.79
N ALA A 355 -24.54 3.18 -8.78
CA ALA A 355 -25.73 4.00 -8.60
C ALA A 355 -25.72 4.68 -7.21
N ARG A 356 -25.51 3.89 -6.14
CA ARG A 356 -25.41 4.40 -4.76
C ARG A 356 -24.24 5.35 -4.59
N ALA A 357 -23.09 5.06 -5.18
CA ALA A 357 -21.96 5.97 -5.18
C ALA A 357 -22.34 7.31 -5.83
N GLY A 358 -23.03 7.30 -6.97
CA GLY A 358 -23.60 8.52 -7.56
C GLY A 358 -24.60 9.24 -6.67
N GLU A 359 -25.51 8.51 -6.04
CA GLU A 359 -26.50 9.08 -5.12
C GLU A 359 -25.86 9.74 -3.90
N SER A 360 -24.81 9.13 -3.34
CA SER A 360 -24.02 9.71 -2.26
C SER A 360 -23.32 11.03 -2.66
N LEU A 361 -23.07 11.22 -3.96
CA LEU A 361 -22.49 12.44 -4.53
C LEU A 361 -23.56 13.49 -4.91
N GLY A 362 -24.83 13.20 -4.62
CA GLY A 362 -25.96 14.10 -4.91
C GLY A 362 -26.56 13.96 -6.30
N PHE A 363 -26.17 12.94 -7.08
CA PHE A 363 -26.87 12.60 -8.31
C PHE A 363 -28.16 11.84 -7.99
N THR A 364 -29.18 11.98 -8.85
CA THR A 364 -30.24 10.97 -8.90
C THR A 364 -29.82 9.93 -9.93
N ALA A 365 -29.49 8.72 -9.47
CA ALA A 365 -29.09 7.61 -10.33
C ALA A 365 -30.31 6.72 -10.65
N ARG A 366 -30.44 6.24 -11.89
CA ARG A 366 -31.48 5.27 -12.27
C ARG A 366 -30.92 4.22 -13.21
N GLY A 367 -30.92 2.96 -12.76
CA GLY A 367 -30.63 1.82 -13.62
C GLY A 367 -31.87 1.47 -14.46
N VAL A 368 -31.73 1.42 -15.78
CA VAL A 368 -32.82 1.11 -16.71
C VAL A 368 -32.34 0.08 -17.72
N GLN A 369 -33.18 -0.92 -18.00
CA GLN A 369 -33.00 -1.82 -19.14
C GLN A 369 -33.84 -1.27 -20.30
N CYS A 370 -33.22 -1.00 -21.44
CA CYS A 370 -33.88 -0.28 -22.54
C CYS A 370 -33.39 -0.72 -23.92
N THR A 371 -34.10 -0.29 -24.96
CA THR A 371 -33.72 -0.46 -26.37
C THR A 371 -32.98 0.78 -26.89
N PHE A 372 -32.26 0.65 -28.01
CA PHE A 372 -31.50 1.77 -28.59
C PHE A 372 -32.39 2.98 -28.94
N ASP A 373 -33.61 2.75 -29.39
CA ASP A 373 -34.58 3.82 -29.65
C ASP A 373 -34.94 4.61 -28.40
N SER A 374 -34.97 3.96 -27.23
CA SER A 374 -35.22 4.60 -25.94
C SER A 374 -34.01 5.40 -25.45
N LEU A 375 -32.77 4.92 -25.72
CA LEU A 375 -31.53 5.62 -25.35
C LEU A 375 -31.44 7.03 -25.94
N ARG A 376 -32.00 7.25 -27.14
CA ARG A 376 -32.01 8.56 -27.81
C ARG A 376 -32.82 9.63 -27.05
N GLY A 377 -33.74 9.20 -26.19
CA GLY A 377 -34.57 10.06 -25.36
C GLY A 377 -33.92 10.50 -24.04
N PHE A 378 -32.81 9.88 -23.62
CA PHE A 378 -32.15 10.19 -22.35
C PHE A 378 -31.16 11.35 -22.45
N ASP A 379 -30.92 11.99 -21.29
CA ASP A 379 -29.92 13.03 -21.15
C ASP A 379 -28.52 12.42 -21.04
N LEU A 380 -27.57 13.00 -21.78
CA LEU A 380 -26.16 12.62 -21.76
C LEU A 380 -25.42 13.36 -20.64
N PRO A 381 -24.36 12.80 -20.03
CA PRO A 381 -23.75 11.48 -20.26
C PRO A 381 -24.31 10.39 -19.33
N PHE A 382 -24.26 9.13 -19.76
CA PHE A 382 -24.68 7.98 -18.94
C PHE A 382 -23.73 6.78 -19.09
N ILE A 383 -23.73 5.88 -18.10
CA ILE A 383 -22.91 4.66 -18.12
C ILE A 383 -23.70 3.53 -18.76
N VAL A 384 -23.07 2.75 -19.63
CA VAL A 384 -23.66 1.52 -20.16
C VAL A 384 -22.80 0.32 -19.81
N HIS A 385 -23.47 -0.82 -19.61
CA HIS A 385 -22.80 -2.08 -19.33
C HIS A 385 -22.50 -2.81 -20.64
N TRP A 386 -21.21 -3.03 -20.88
CA TRP A 386 -20.62 -3.45 -22.14
C TRP A 386 -20.00 -4.85 -22.01
N GLU A 387 -20.35 -5.75 -22.93
CA GLU A 387 -19.87 -7.14 -23.06
C GLU A 387 -20.03 -8.03 -21.80
N GLY A 388 -20.77 -7.60 -20.79
CA GLY A 388 -21.07 -8.38 -19.59
C GLY A 388 -20.04 -8.26 -18.46
N TYR A 389 -18.91 -7.59 -18.69
CA TYR A 389 -17.81 -7.46 -17.72
C TYR A 389 -17.15 -6.07 -17.69
N HIS A 390 -17.62 -5.12 -18.50
CA HIS A 390 -16.98 -3.80 -18.65
C HIS A 390 -18.00 -2.67 -18.62
N TYR A 391 -17.57 -1.47 -18.23
CA TYR A 391 -18.41 -0.26 -18.25
C TYR A 391 -17.80 0.80 -19.15
N VAL A 392 -18.65 1.47 -19.92
CA VAL A 392 -18.25 2.57 -20.79
C VAL A 392 -19.24 3.73 -20.69
N VAL A 393 -18.78 4.96 -20.97
CA VAL A 393 -19.63 6.15 -20.90
C VAL A 393 -20.06 6.57 -22.29
N VAL A 394 -21.36 6.73 -22.51
CA VAL A 394 -21.88 7.31 -23.75
C VAL A 394 -21.98 8.83 -23.57
N TYR A 395 -21.30 9.58 -24.42
CA TYR A 395 -21.30 11.05 -24.38
C TYR A 395 -21.83 11.69 -25.68
N GLY A 396 -22.22 10.87 -26.67
CA GLY A 396 -22.90 11.34 -27.86
C GLY A 396 -23.70 10.24 -28.58
N LEU A 397 -24.81 10.66 -29.23
CA LEU A 397 -25.73 9.79 -29.98
C LEU A 397 -26.18 10.46 -31.30
N SER A 398 -26.27 9.64 -32.35
CA SER A 398 -26.85 9.96 -33.66
C SER A 398 -27.74 8.81 -34.15
N LYS A 399 -28.35 8.94 -35.34
CA LYS A 399 -29.14 7.85 -35.96
C LYS A 399 -28.27 6.66 -36.34
N ASP A 400 -27.05 6.92 -36.79
CA ASP A 400 -26.16 5.90 -37.36
C ASP A 400 -24.91 5.63 -36.50
N TYR A 401 -24.62 6.49 -35.52
CA TYR A 401 -23.39 6.44 -34.72
C TYR A 401 -23.59 6.72 -33.23
N VAL A 402 -22.73 6.10 -32.40
CA VAL A 402 -22.63 6.29 -30.95
C VAL A 402 -21.19 6.69 -30.59
N TRP A 403 -21.05 7.71 -29.75
CA TRP A 403 -19.77 8.15 -29.21
C TRP A 403 -19.60 7.65 -27.78
N VAL A 404 -18.57 6.84 -27.58
CA VAL A 404 -18.29 6.13 -26.33
C VAL A 404 -16.92 6.54 -25.82
N ALA A 405 -16.83 6.88 -24.54
CA ALA A 405 -15.60 7.05 -23.81
C ALA A 405 -15.35 5.79 -22.98
N ASP A 406 -14.40 4.98 -23.42
CA ASP A 406 -14.02 3.74 -22.78
C ASP A 406 -12.82 3.98 -21.84
N PRO A 407 -12.93 3.72 -20.52
CA PRO A 407 -11.82 3.85 -19.58
C PRO A 407 -10.55 3.06 -19.94
N ALA A 408 -10.67 1.97 -20.71
CA ALA A 408 -9.55 1.09 -21.05
C ALA A 408 -8.85 1.48 -22.36
N VAL A 409 -9.62 1.97 -23.33
CA VAL A 409 -9.18 2.17 -24.73
C VAL A 409 -9.26 3.63 -25.19
N GLY A 410 -10.07 4.46 -24.54
CA GLY A 410 -10.27 5.87 -24.84
C GLY A 410 -11.54 6.15 -25.66
N PHE A 411 -11.54 7.26 -26.41
CA PHE A 411 -12.69 7.68 -27.20
C PHE A 411 -12.87 6.80 -28.44
N ARG A 412 -14.10 6.33 -28.68
CA ARG A 412 -14.48 5.60 -29.89
C ARG A 412 -15.78 6.15 -30.48
N LYS A 413 -15.85 6.18 -31.81
CA LYS A 413 -17.09 6.36 -32.57
C LYS A 413 -17.42 5.01 -33.21
N MET A 414 -18.59 4.48 -32.91
CA MET A 414 -19.04 3.16 -33.41
C MET A 414 -20.40 3.28 -34.11
N THR A 415 -20.68 2.35 -35.01
CA THR A 415 -22.01 2.25 -35.64
C THR A 415 -23.03 1.71 -34.63
N VAL A 416 -24.32 1.95 -34.85
CA VAL A 416 -25.36 1.44 -33.95
C VAL A 416 -25.37 -0.09 -33.92
N GLU A 417 -25.19 -0.76 -35.07
CA GLU A 417 -25.13 -2.22 -35.14
C GLU A 417 -23.97 -2.80 -34.32
N ASP A 418 -22.80 -2.15 -34.37
CA ASP A 418 -21.64 -2.57 -33.57
C ASP A 418 -21.85 -2.28 -32.07
N PHE A 419 -22.56 -1.18 -31.74
CA PHE A 419 -22.93 -0.85 -30.36
C PHE A 419 -23.88 -1.90 -29.77
N GLU A 420 -24.93 -2.27 -30.49
CA GLU A 420 -25.94 -3.24 -30.03
C GLU A 420 -25.38 -4.66 -29.85
N ARG A 421 -24.35 -5.04 -30.62
CA ARG A 421 -23.66 -6.35 -30.44
C ARG A 421 -22.93 -6.47 -29.11
N GLY A 422 -22.36 -5.37 -28.61
CA GLY A 422 -21.61 -5.35 -27.35
C GLY A 422 -22.43 -4.90 -26.15
N TRP A 423 -23.52 -4.17 -26.36
CA TRP A 423 -24.32 -3.61 -25.27
C TRP A 423 -25.26 -4.65 -24.67
N SER A 424 -25.21 -4.80 -23.33
CA SER A 424 -26.06 -5.75 -22.58
C SER A 424 -27.51 -5.30 -22.40
N GLY A 425 -27.92 -4.17 -23.00
CA GLY A 425 -29.27 -3.59 -22.86
C GLY A 425 -29.51 -2.81 -21.56
N THR A 426 -28.51 -2.70 -20.69
CA THR A 426 -28.61 -2.00 -19.40
C THR A 426 -27.82 -0.69 -19.41
N CYS A 427 -28.42 0.39 -18.90
CA CYS A 427 -27.79 1.70 -18.73
C CYS A 427 -28.07 2.29 -17.34
N LEU A 428 -27.15 3.12 -16.86
CA LEU A 428 -27.26 3.87 -15.61
C LEU A 428 -27.25 5.37 -15.91
N LEU A 429 -28.40 6.00 -15.69
CA LEU A 429 -28.64 7.41 -15.93
C LEU A 429 -28.30 8.23 -14.69
N PHE A 430 -27.66 9.38 -14.88
CA PHE A 430 -27.35 10.33 -13.82
C PHE A 430 -27.95 11.68 -14.15
N ALA A 431 -28.84 12.16 -13.30
CA ALA A 431 -29.32 13.54 -13.34
C ALA A 431 -28.86 14.30 -12.09
N GLY A 432 -28.57 15.60 -12.24
CA GLY A 432 -28.21 16.45 -11.11
C GLY A 432 -29.39 16.61 -10.16
N GLY A 433 -29.25 16.18 -8.90
CA GLY A 433 -30.25 16.43 -7.87
C GLY A 433 -30.20 17.88 -7.35
N PRO A 434 -31.25 18.37 -6.66
CA PRO A 434 -31.25 19.71 -6.07
C PRO A 434 -30.10 19.94 -5.05
N ASN A 435 -29.60 18.87 -4.42
CA ASN A 435 -28.46 18.91 -3.48
C ASN A 435 -27.08 19.05 -4.17
N LEU A 436 -26.99 18.81 -5.49
CA LEU A 436 -25.73 18.92 -6.24
C LEU A 436 -25.20 20.38 -6.26
N LEU A 437 -26.12 21.35 -6.25
CA LEU A 437 -25.80 22.78 -6.12
C LEU A 437 -25.32 23.17 -4.72
N GLN A 438 -25.70 22.43 -3.67
CA GLN A 438 -25.19 22.63 -2.31
C GLN A 438 -23.84 21.95 -2.09
N MET A 439 -23.59 20.77 -2.66
CA MET A 439 -22.30 20.07 -2.56
C MET A 439 -21.22 20.70 -3.46
N SER A 440 -21.56 21.18 -4.65
CA SER A 440 -20.66 22.05 -5.43
C SER A 440 -20.40 23.40 -4.75
N ALA A 441 -21.30 23.82 -3.85
CA ALA A 441 -21.14 24.95 -2.94
C ALA A 441 -20.54 24.57 -1.56
N ALA A 442 -19.94 23.38 -1.42
CA ALA A 442 -18.95 23.15 -0.38
C ALA A 442 -17.84 24.18 -0.61
N ARG A 443 -17.86 25.23 0.22
CA ARG A 443 -17.08 26.48 0.08
C ARG A 443 -15.67 26.16 -0.39
N SER A 444 -15.25 26.80 -1.50
CA SER A 444 -13.87 26.72 -2.01
C SER A 444 -12.87 26.65 -0.85
N PRO A 445 -11.91 25.69 -0.84
CA PRO A 445 -10.93 25.52 0.24
C PRO A 445 -10.27 26.84 0.66
N TRP A 446 -10.13 27.77 -0.29
CA TRP A 446 -9.61 29.12 -0.11
C TRP A 446 -10.45 30.01 0.80
N ILE A 447 -11.79 29.88 0.83
CA ILE A 447 -12.67 30.74 1.64
C ILE A 447 -12.49 30.45 3.13
N ARG A 448 -12.37 29.17 3.51
CA ARG A 448 -12.05 28.76 4.89
C ARG A 448 -10.71 29.35 5.32
N PHE A 449 -9.77 29.40 4.39
CA PHE A 449 -8.41 29.83 4.65
C PHE A 449 -8.24 31.36 4.72
N VAL A 450 -8.91 32.10 3.83
CA VAL A 450 -9.06 33.55 3.92
C VAL A 450 -9.69 33.96 5.25
N GLY A 451 -10.54 33.09 5.82
CA GLY A 451 -11.03 33.17 7.19
C GLY A 451 -9.92 33.40 8.22
N TYR A 452 -8.78 32.72 8.13
CA TYR A 452 -7.65 32.88 9.05
C TYR A 452 -6.91 34.22 8.90
N LEU A 453 -7.00 34.87 7.73
CA LEU A 453 -6.43 36.20 7.51
C LEU A 453 -7.36 37.32 8.02
N THR A 454 -8.65 37.04 8.23
CA THR A 454 -9.62 38.07 8.62
C THR A 454 -9.33 38.77 9.96
N PRO A 455 -8.80 38.12 11.01
CA PRO A 455 -8.42 38.79 12.26
C PRO A 455 -7.23 39.74 12.06
N TYR A 456 -6.41 39.53 11.03
CA TYR A 456 -5.15 40.24 10.78
C TYR A 456 -5.28 41.35 9.72
N LYS A 457 -6.50 41.74 9.31
CA LYS A 457 -6.76 42.79 8.30
C LYS A 457 -6.03 44.11 8.60
N LYS A 458 -5.90 44.52 9.87
CA LYS A 458 -5.15 45.72 10.27
C LYS A 458 -3.65 45.58 9.98
N ILE A 459 -3.08 44.42 10.31
CA ILE A 459 -1.66 44.12 10.06
C ILE A 459 -1.39 44.08 8.56
N LEU A 460 -2.29 43.48 7.78
CA LEU A 460 -2.20 43.47 6.32
C LEU A 460 -2.23 44.90 5.75
N GLY A 461 -3.05 45.79 6.32
CA GLY A 461 -3.04 47.21 6.00
C GLY A 461 -1.70 47.90 6.32
N HIS A 462 -1.10 47.62 7.48
CA HIS A 462 0.23 48.12 7.82
C HIS A 462 1.33 47.57 6.90
N LEU A 463 1.24 46.30 6.50
CA LEU A 463 2.17 45.68 5.53
C LEU A 463 2.05 46.31 4.14
N PHE A 464 0.81 46.59 3.70
CA PHE A 464 0.54 47.34 2.48
C PHE A 464 1.16 48.74 2.55
N LEU A 465 0.90 49.48 3.64
CA LEU A 465 1.44 50.83 3.83
C LEU A 465 2.98 50.81 3.89
N ALA A 466 3.58 49.86 4.60
CA ALA A 466 5.02 49.70 4.67
C ALA A 466 5.62 49.40 3.29
N THR A 467 4.99 48.49 2.53
CA THR A 467 5.42 48.19 1.17
C THR A 467 5.28 49.40 0.26
N PHE A 468 4.18 50.15 0.36
CA PHE A 468 3.99 51.39 -0.38
C PHE A 468 5.09 52.41 -0.09
N VAL A 469 5.41 52.65 1.19
CA VAL A 469 6.50 53.56 1.60
C VAL A 469 7.85 53.08 1.07
N ILE A 470 8.15 51.78 1.17
CA ILE A 470 9.40 51.19 0.62
C ILE A 470 9.49 51.45 -0.89
N GLN A 471 8.41 51.23 -1.63
CA GLN A 471 8.41 51.41 -3.09
C GLN A 471 8.50 52.89 -3.50
N VAL A 472 7.82 53.80 -2.79
CA VAL A 472 7.96 55.25 -3.01
C VAL A 472 9.40 55.70 -2.73
N LEU A 473 10.02 55.20 -1.66
CA LEU A 473 11.43 55.48 -1.38
C LEU A 473 12.36 54.81 -2.40
N GLY A 474 11.96 53.68 -2.98
CA GLY A 474 12.66 53.00 -4.08
C GLY A 474 12.74 53.82 -5.37
N VAL A 475 11.86 54.82 -5.54
CA VAL A 475 11.92 55.78 -6.67
C VAL A 475 13.02 56.82 -6.47
N ILE A 476 13.43 57.10 -5.23
CA ILE A 476 14.40 58.16 -4.91
C ILE A 476 15.80 57.87 -5.48
N PRO A 477 16.41 56.67 -5.30
CA PRO A 477 17.76 56.41 -5.81
C PRO A 477 17.91 56.62 -7.33
N PRO A 478 17.03 56.10 -8.21
CA PRO A 478 17.10 56.37 -9.64
C PRO A 478 17.07 57.88 -9.97
N LEU A 479 16.19 58.65 -9.31
CA LEU A 479 16.08 60.11 -9.52
C LEU A 479 17.32 60.87 -9.06
N ILE A 480 17.87 60.50 -7.91
CA ILE A 480 19.11 61.10 -7.40
C ILE A 480 20.27 60.79 -8.35
N ILE A 481 20.40 59.55 -8.82
CA ILE A 481 21.45 59.16 -9.77
C ILE A 481 21.33 59.94 -11.09
N GLN A 482 20.10 60.11 -11.61
CA GLN A 482 19.86 60.95 -12.78
C GLN A 482 20.34 62.38 -12.55
N ASN A 483 19.98 63.01 -11.42
CA ASN A 483 20.39 64.38 -11.12
C ASN A 483 21.89 64.54 -10.90
N ILE A 484 22.57 63.51 -10.38
CA ILE A 484 24.04 63.49 -10.30
C ILE A 484 24.64 63.51 -11.71
N LEU A 485 24.12 62.70 -12.63
CA LEU A 485 24.65 62.59 -13.99
C LEU A 485 24.35 63.84 -14.84
N ASP A 486 23.10 64.32 -14.80
CA ASP A 486 22.65 65.42 -15.66
C ASP A 486 23.00 66.80 -15.06
N GLY A 487 22.93 66.93 -13.73
CA GLY A 487 23.10 68.21 -13.02
C GLY A 487 24.51 68.41 -12.47
N VAL A 488 25.02 67.45 -11.69
CA VAL A 488 26.30 67.60 -10.98
C VAL A 488 27.50 67.41 -11.89
N ILE A 489 27.54 66.32 -12.67
CA ILE A 489 28.71 65.96 -13.48
C ILE A 489 28.90 66.96 -14.63
N VAL A 490 27.81 67.44 -15.22
CA VAL A 490 27.84 68.44 -16.30
C VAL A 490 28.27 69.82 -15.80
N HIS A 491 27.81 70.25 -14.61
CA HIS A 491 28.04 71.60 -14.08
C HIS A 491 29.11 71.67 -12.97
N GLN A 492 29.76 70.55 -12.64
CA GLN A 492 30.76 70.40 -11.56
C GLN A 492 30.33 70.95 -10.18
N ASN A 493 29.03 70.86 -9.84
CA ASN A 493 28.50 71.39 -8.58
C ASN A 493 28.71 70.40 -7.41
N VAL A 494 29.87 70.48 -6.76
CA VAL A 494 30.27 69.60 -5.65
C VAL A 494 29.35 69.74 -4.43
N SER A 495 28.79 70.92 -4.17
CA SER A 495 27.85 71.14 -3.07
C SER A 495 26.55 70.36 -3.26
N LEU A 496 26.01 70.36 -4.48
CA LEU A 496 24.81 69.59 -4.83
C LEU A 496 25.07 68.08 -4.78
N LEU A 497 26.30 67.65 -5.12
CA LEU A 497 26.72 66.25 -4.99
C LEU A 497 26.62 65.75 -3.54
N HIS A 498 27.20 66.50 -2.59
CA HIS A 498 27.16 66.11 -1.18
C HIS A 498 25.74 66.05 -0.62
N LEU A 499 24.87 67.00 -1.01
CA LEU A 499 23.46 66.99 -0.62
C LEU A 499 22.72 65.77 -1.17
N LEU A 500 22.93 65.44 -2.45
CA LEU A 500 22.32 64.29 -3.10
C LEU A 500 22.80 62.95 -2.52
N ILE A 501 24.11 62.83 -2.23
CA ILE A 501 24.65 61.63 -1.56
C ILE A 501 24.09 61.51 -0.13
N GLY A 502 24.00 62.60 0.62
CA GLY A 502 23.36 62.62 1.93
C GLY A 502 21.90 62.15 1.86
N GLY A 503 21.14 62.67 0.89
CA GLY A 503 19.77 62.23 0.62
C GLY A 503 19.67 60.74 0.25
N LEU A 504 20.61 60.23 -0.55
CA LEU A 504 20.67 58.82 -0.93
C LEU A 504 20.95 57.91 0.26
N ILE A 505 21.85 58.31 1.16
CA ILE A 505 22.14 57.56 2.40
C ILE A 505 20.88 57.52 3.28
N ILE A 506 20.24 58.68 3.50
CA ILE A 506 19.02 58.77 4.32
C ILE A 506 17.89 57.91 3.73
N ALA A 507 17.66 57.99 2.43
CA ALA A 507 16.64 57.20 1.75
C ALA A 507 16.90 55.68 1.87
N ASN A 508 18.15 55.24 1.71
CA ASN A 508 18.52 53.84 1.89
C ASN A 508 18.37 53.37 3.34
N VAL A 509 18.82 54.15 4.32
CA VAL A 509 18.67 53.81 5.74
C VAL A 509 17.20 53.69 6.11
N PHE A 510 16.36 54.64 5.67
CA PHE A 510 14.93 54.60 5.96
C PHE A 510 14.23 53.45 5.23
N SER A 511 14.58 53.17 3.97
CA SER A 511 14.04 52.03 3.22
C SER A 511 14.39 50.70 3.91
N GLN A 512 15.63 50.56 4.40
CA GLN A 512 16.06 49.38 5.14
C GLN A 512 15.33 49.24 6.48
N LEU A 513 15.18 50.33 7.23
CA LEU A 513 14.40 50.35 8.47
C LEU A 513 12.93 49.94 8.23
N MET A 514 12.30 50.50 7.18
CA MET A 514 10.93 50.16 6.83
C MET A 514 10.80 48.70 6.38
N SER A 515 11.78 48.18 5.65
CA SER A 515 11.86 46.77 5.27
C SER A 515 11.96 45.85 6.50
N SER A 516 12.79 46.21 7.49
CA SER A 516 12.88 45.49 8.76
C SER A 516 11.57 45.53 9.54
N ILE A 517 10.93 46.70 9.66
CA ILE A 517 9.61 46.83 10.31
C ILE A 517 8.60 45.92 9.61
N ARG A 518 8.52 45.98 8.28
CA ARG A 518 7.63 45.11 7.48
C ARG A 518 7.89 43.62 7.76
N ALA A 519 9.16 43.20 7.80
CA ALA A 519 9.53 41.82 8.09
C ALA A 519 9.09 41.40 9.50
N TYR A 520 9.24 42.25 10.52
CA TYR A 520 8.75 41.98 11.87
C TYR A 520 7.22 41.84 11.92
N LEU A 521 6.47 42.74 11.27
CA LEU A 521 5.01 42.65 11.19
C LEU A 521 4.55 41.38 10.46
N ALA A 522 5.23 41.02 9.36
CA ALA A 522 4.91 39.82 8.60
C ALA A 522 5.15 38.55 9.43
N ASN A 523 6.30 38.43 10.09
CA ASN A 523 6.62 37.29 10.95
C ASN A 523 5.68 37.20 12.16
N PHE A 524 5.29 38.33 12.76
CA PHE A 524 4.29 38.35 13.84
C PHE A 524 2.94 37.77 13.38
N MET A 525 2.48 38.15 12.19
CA MET A 525 1.26 37.61 11.59
C MET A 525 1.38 36.11 11.34
N VAL A 526 2.47 35.67 10.68
CA VAL A 526 2.70 34.26 10.34
C VAL A 526 2.74 33.38 11.59
N ARG A 527 3.46 33.79 12.64
CA ARG A 527 3.57 33.01 13.89
C ARG A 527 2.23 32.80 14.58
N ASN A 528 1.44 33.86 14.75
CA ASN A 528 0.18 33.76 15.49
C ASN A 528 -0.88 32.98 14.70
N MET A 529 -0.86 33.13 13.38
CA MET A 529 -1.71 32.36 12.49
C MET A 529 -1.31 30.87 12.45
N ASP A 530 -0.02 30.56 12.42
CA ASP A 530 0.48 29.17 12.47
C ASP A 530 0.02 28.47 13.76
N PHE A 531 0.14 29.14 14.91
CA PHE A 531 -0.37 28.63 16.18
C PHE A 531 -1.89 28.36 16.11
N ALA A 532 -2.68 29.31 15.62
CA ALA A 532 -4.13 29.16 15.52
C ALA A 532 -4.52 27.98 14.60
N MET A 533 -3.88 27.87 13.43
CA MET A 533 -4.13 26.78 12.48
C MET A 533 -3.76 25.41 13.06
N MET A 534 -2.55 25.28 13.61
CA MET A 534 -2.07 24.02 14.17
C MET A 534 -2.89 23.58 15.38
N SER A 535 -3.21 24.51 16.28
CA SER A 535 -4.06 24.26 17.44
C SER A 535 -5.47 23.83 17.03
N GLN A 536 -6.08 24.54 16.07
CA GLN A 536 -7.42 24.20 15.58
C GLN A 536 -7.44 22.85 14.85
N PHE A 537 -6.44 22.56 14.00
CA PHE A 537 -6.34 21.29 13.30
C PHE A 537 -6.14 20.13 14.28
N PHE A 538 -5.30 20.31 15.31
CA PHE A 538 -5.10 19.30 16.36
C PHE A 538 -6.39 19.06 17.16
N ARG A 539 -7.05 20.13 17.61
CA ARG A 539 -8.33 20.06 18.31
C ARG A 539 -9.41 19.37 17.48
N HIS A 540 -9.52 19.71 16.20
CA HIS A 540 -10.47 19.08 15.28
C HIS A 540 -10.16 17.60 15.10
N THR A 541 -8.89 17.25 14.85
CA THR A 541 -8.45 15.86 14.67
C THR A 541 -8.82 15.01 15.89
N LEU A 542 -8.54 15.48 17.11
CA LEU A 542 -8.91 14.77 18.34
C LEU A 542 -10.42 14.67 18.59
N SER A 543 -11.21 15.56 18.00
CA SER A 543 -12.67 15.50 18.08
C SER A 543 -13.30 14.50 17.11
N LEU A 544 -12.52 13.92 16.18
CA LEU A 544 -13.01 12.95 15.20
C LEU A 544 -13.35 11.60 15.85
N PRO A 545 -14.30 10.84 15.29
CA PRO A 545 -14.69 9.54 15.82
C PRO A 545 -13.55 8.52 15.75
N PHE A 546 -13.55 7.55 16.66
CA PHE A 546 -12.52 6.49 16.73
C PHE A 546 -12.37 5.70 15.41
N SER A 547 -13.45 5.57 14.63
CA SER A 547 -13.45 4.93 13.31
C SER A 547 -12.48 5.59 12.31
N PHE A 548 -12.26 6.90 12.40
CA PHE A 548 -11.29 7.63 11.59
C PHE A 548 -9.86 7.12 11.85
N PHE A 549 -9.51 6.97 13.13
CA PHE A 549 -8.19 6.51 13.57
C PHE A 549 -7.98 5.02 13.33
N ALA A 550 -9.03 4.21 13.43
CA ALA A 550 -8.96 2.78 13.14
C ALA A 550 -8.72 2.48 11.64
N LYS A 551 -9.19 3.35 10.74
CA LYS A 551 -9.05 3.18 9.29
C LYS A 551 -7.75 3.77 8.73
N ARG A 552 -7.16 4.79 9.37
CA ARG A 552 -5.98 5.50 8.86
C ARG A 552 -4.72 5.15 9.65
N LYS A 553 -3.60 5.04 8.92
CA LYS A 553 -2.27 4.87 9.55
C LYS A 553 -1.86 6.17 10.23
N THR A 554 -1.18 6.09 11.37
CA THR A 554 -0.63 7.26 12.08
C THR A 554 0.28 8.11 11.17
N GLY A 555 1.03 7.47 10.27
CA GLY A 555 1.87 8.17 9.29
C GLY A 555 1.09 9.00 8.26
N ASP A 556 -0.14 8.58 7.89
CA ASP A 556 -1.01 9.38 7.01
C ASP A 556 -1.51 10.63 7.74
N ILE A 557 -1.97 10.48 8.98
CA ILE A 557 -2.40 11.62 9.83
C ILE A 557 -1.22 12.59 10.04
N PHE A 558 -0.02 12.07 10.31
CA PHE A 558 1.18 12.88 10.46
C PHE A 558 1.56 13.62 9.17
N ALA A 559 1.39 13.00 8.00
CA ALA A 559 1.58 13.67 6.72
C ALA A 559 0.62 14.86 6.55
N ARG A 560 -0.65 14.74 6.99
CA ARG A 560 -1.60 15.87 7.02
C ARG A 560 -1.12 16.99 7.95
N PHE A 561 -0.59 16.66 9.13
CA PHE A 561 0.05 17.67 9.99
C PHE A 561 1.21 18.40 9.29
N GLN A 562 2.02 17.69 8.50
CA GLN A 562 3.09 18.32 7.71
C GLN A 562 2.57 19.19 6.57
N GLU A 563 1.43 18.84 5.95
CA GLU A 563 0.83 19.64 4.86
C GLU A 563 0.40 21.05 5.30
N ASN A 564 0.07 21.26 6.58
CA ASN A 564 -0.10 22.60 7.15
C ASN A 564 1.15 23.48 6.98
N GLN A 565 2.36 22.89 6.99
CA GLN A 565 3.60 23.64 6.77
C GLN A 565 3.72 24.18 5.35
N THR A 566 3.21 23.45 4.35
CA THR A 566 3.17 23.91 2.95
C THR A 566 2.26 25.13 2.80
N ILE A 567 1.11 25.10 3.48
CA ILE A 567 0.18 26.21 3.50
C ILE A 567 0.77 27.42 4.24
N ARG A 568 1.44 27.20 5.37
CA ARG A 568 2.23 28.22 6.07
C ARG A 568 3.31 28.81 5.18
N ALA A 569 4.03 27.98 4.42
CA ALA A 569 5.06 28.43 3.49
C ALA A 569 4.45 29.34 2.41
N PHE A 570 3.27 29.02 1.89
CA PHE A 570 2.55 29.92 1.01
C PHE A 570 2.13 31.23 1.69
N LEU A 571 1.81 31.23 2.97
CA LEU A 571 1.48 32.47 3.71
C LEU A 571 2.68 33.19 4.33
N THR A 572 3.91 32.83 3.98
CA THR A 572 5.09 33.54 4.47
C THR A 572 5.18 34.97 3.95
N GLU A 573 6.07 35.74 4.59
CA GLU A 573 6.46 37.08 4.17
C GLU A 573 6.73 37.18 2.65
N SER A 574 7.41 36.21 2.06
CA SER A 574 7.77 36.21 0.63
C SER A 574 6.54 36.29 -0.29
N THR A 575 5.48 35.55 0.02
CA THR A 575 4.29 35.53 -0.82
C THR A 575 3.50 36.82 -0.69
N VAL A 576 3.26 37.24 0.55
CA VAL A 576 2.52 38.47 0.85
C VAL A 576 3.26 39.66 0.24
N THR A 577 4.58 39.75 0.41
CA THR A 577 5.38 40.82 -0.17
C THR A 577 5.40 40.78 -1.69
N THR A 578 5.50 39.61 -2.32
CA THR A 578 5.49 39.51 -3.79
C THR A 578 4.12 39.94 -4.35
N ALA A 579 3.01 39.54 -3.72
CA ALA A 579 1.67 39.98 -4.11
C ALA A 579 1.50 41.51 -3.96
N LEU A 580 2.00 42.07 -2.85
CA LEU A 580 1.98 43.52 -2.62
C LEU A 580 2.90 44.28 -3.60
N ASN A 581 4.07 43.73 -3.91
CA ASN A 581 5.00 44.31 -4.88
C ASN A 581 4.42 44.28 -6.30
N LEU A 582 3.62 43.27 -6.66
CA LEU A 582 2.94 43.20 -7.95
C LEU A 582 1.95 44.35 -8.16
N LEU A 583 1.24 44.77 -7.10
CA LEU A 583 0.39 45.96 -7.14
C LEU A 583 1.21 47.24 -7.42
N MET A 584 2.47 47.26 -7.01
CA MET A 584 3.37 48.41 -7.16
C MET A 584 4.06 48.44 -8.53
N VAL A 585 4.08 47.32 -9.27
CA VAL A 585 4.54 47.27 -10.66
C VAL A 585 3.75 48.24 -11.55
N PHE A 586 2.45 48.42 -11.30
CA PHE A 586 1.63 49.40 -12.02
C PHE A 586 2.12 50.84 -11.83
N ILE A 587 2.59 51.20 -10.62
CA ILE A 587 3.14 52.52 -10.33
C ILE A 587 4.45 52.71 -11.09
N TYR A 588 5.35 51.72 -11.08
CA TYR A 588 6.60 51.80 -11.82
C TYR A 588 6.39 51.90 -13.33
N PHE A 589 5.48 51.11 -13.91
CA PHE A 589 5.13 51.27 -15.33
C PHE A 589 4.58 52.66 -15.63
N THR A 590 3.73 53.22 -14.75
CA THR A 590 3.21 54.59 -14.92
C THR A 590 4.35 55.61 -14.96
N ILE A 591 5.31 55.52 -14.02
CA ILE A 591 6.50 56.38 -14.01
C ILE A 591 7.32 56.19 -15.30
N MET A 592 7.53 54.96 -15.74
CA MET A 592 8.30 54.67 -16.95
C MET A 592 7.64 55.19 -18.23
N PHE A 593 6.30 55.12 -18.34
CA PHE A 593 5.55 55.72 -19.45
C PHE A 593 5.69 57.24 -19.49
N VAL A 594 5.74 57.91 -18.34
CA VAL A 594 5.99 59.36 -18.24
C VAL A 594 7.41 59.69 -18.70
N TYR A 595 8.40 58.84 -18.42
CA TYR A 595 9.78 59.03 -18.88
C TYR A 595 9.92 58.91 -20.40
N ASN A 596 9.53 57.77 -20.97
CA ASN A 596 9.60 57.55 -22.41
C ASN A 596 8.72 56.37 -22.84
N VAL A 597 7.78 56.63 -23.76
CA VAL A 597 6.85 55.62 -24.25
C VAL A 597 7.56 54.56 -25.10
N LYS A 598 8.51 54.95 -25.97
CA LYS A 598 9.23 54.03 -26.87
C LYS A 598 10.04 52.99 -26.06
N MET A 599 10.78 53.45 -25.05
CA MET A 599 11.55 52.57 -24.16
C MET A 599 10.66 51.63 -23.35
N THR A 600 9.52 52.14 -22.85
CA THR A 600 8.57 51.32 -22.08
C THR A 600 7.95 50.22 -22.95
N LEU A 601 7.63 50.51 -24.22
CA LEU A 601 7.15 49.50 -25.16
C LEU A 601 8.20 48.42 -25.45
N VAL A 602 9.48 48.79 -25.56
CA VAL A 602 10.58 47.82 -25.70
C VAL A 602 10.64 46.92 -24.47
N LEU A 603 10.57 47.46 -23.26
CA LEU A 603 10.53 46.65 -22.04
C LEU A 603 9.34 45.67 -22.04
N ILE A 604 8.13 46.14 -22.36
CA ILE A 604 6.93 45.29 -22.42
C ILE A 604 7.11 44.16 -23.46
N ALA A 605 7.72 44.46 -24.61
CA ALA A 605 7.98 43.47 -25.65
C ALA A 605 8.90 42.33 -25.17
N PHE A 606 9.82 42.59 -24.23
CA PHE A 606 10.68 41.56 -23.62
C PHE A 606 10.07 40.89 -22.38
N VAL A 607 9.18 41.59 -21.65
CA VAL A 607 8.42 41.01 -20.53
C VAL A 607 7.50 39.88 -21.00
N ILE A 608 6.88 40.01 -22.19
CA ILE A 608 5.97 38.99 -22.74
C ILE A 608 6.68 37.62 -22.94
N PRO A 609 7.84 37.52 -23.63
CA PRO A 609 8.61 36.28 -23.71
C PRO A 609 9.02 35.69 -22.36
N ILE A 610 9.37 36.54 -21.38
CA ILE A 610 9.73 36.09 -20.01
C ILE A 610 8.51 35.43 -19.34
N MET A 611 7.34 36.05 -19.43
CA MET A 611 6.09 35.47 -18.92
C MET A 611 5.69 34.21 -19.68
N ALA A 612 5.91 34.16 -21.00
CA ALA A 612 5.62 32.98 -21.81
C ALA A 612 6.54 31.78 -21.43
N LEU A 613 7.84 32.01 -21.30
CA LEU A 613 8.80 31.00 -20.84
C LEU A 613 8.39 30.43 -19.49
N THR A 614 8.02 31.31 -18.56
CA THR A 614 7.49 30.96 -17.25
C THR A 614 6.26 30.07 -17.35
N ALA A 615 5.25 30.49 -18.12
CA ALA A 615 3.98 29.79 -18.25
C ALA A 615 4.16 28.40 -18.87
N ILE A 616 5.05 28.27 -19.87
CA ILE A 616 5.38 27.00 -20.54
C ILE A 616 6.17 26.06 -19.62
N ALA A 617 7.09 26.59 -18.81
CA ALA A 617 7.90 25.78 -17.90
C ALA A 617 7.10 25.26 -16.69
N THR A 618 6.17 26.07 -16.19
CA THR A 618 5.34 25.79 -14.99
C THR A 618 4.75 24.37 -14.93
N PRO A 619 4.03 23.84 -15.94
CA PRO A 619 3.44 22.50 -15.86
C PRO A 619 4.49 21.39 -15.69
N LYS A 620 5.66 21.51 -16.33
CA LYS A 620 6.76 20.55 -16.16
C LYS A 620 7.41 20.66 -14.79
N ILE A 621 7.61 21.88 -14.28
CA ILE A 621 8.11 22.13 -12.92
C ILE A 621 7.20 21.44 -11.90
N LYS A 622 5.87 21.61 -12.05
CA LYS A 622 4.87 20.94 -11.19
C LYS A 622 4.94 19.41 -11.29
N GLY A 623 5.10 18.88 -12.50
CA GLY A 623 5.28 17.43 -12.72
C GLY A 623 6.48 16.89 -11.95
N TYR A 624 7.64 17.51 -12.11
CA TYR A 624 8.85 17.15 -11.37
C TYR A 624 8.70 17.31 -9.86
N ALA A 625 8.08 18.39 -9.37
CA ALA A 625 7.84 18.60 -7.95
C ALA A 625 7.00 17.45 -7.34
N ARG A 626 5.96 16.99 -8.06
CA ARG A 626 5.13 15.86 -7.64
C ARG A 626 5.91 14.54 -7.63
N GLU A 627 6.73 14.28 -8.64
CA GLU A 627 7.58 13.09 -8.69
C GLU A 627 8.60 13.09 -7.54
N VAL A 628 9.26 14.22 -7.28
CA VAL A 628 10.19 14.40 -6.16
C VAL A 628 9.49 14.13 -4.83
N PHE A 629 8.33 14.74 -4.60
CA PHE A 629 7.55 14.55 -3.39
C PHE A 629 7.19 13.07 -3.18
N THR A 630 6.70 12.40 -4.22
CA THR A 630 6.26 11.00 -4.16
C THR A 630 7.44 10.06 -3.87
N ALA A 631 8.54 10.20 -4.63
CA ALA A 631 9.73 9.35 -4.45
C ALA A 631 10.40 9.57 -3.09
N SER A 632 10.47 10.84 -2.62
CA SER A 632 11.01 11.16 -1.30
C SER A 632 10.14 10.59 -0.18
N THR A 633 8.82 10.71 -0.30
CA THR A 633 7.86 10.17 0.68
C THR A 633 7.94 8.65 0.74
N GLU A 634 8.08 7.96 -0.39
CA GLU A 634 8.23 6.50 -0.44
C GLU A 634 9.51 6.01 0.26
N SER A 635 10.64 6.70 0.05
CA SER A 635 11.91 6.40 0.72
C SER A 635 11.82 6.65 2.23
N LYS A 636 11.25 7.79 2.66
CA LYS A 636 11.04 8.11 4.08
C LYS A 636 10.07 7.15 4.76
N SER A 637 8.98 6.78 4.10
CA SER A 637 7.99 5.84 4.65
C SER A 637 8.60 4.46 4.88
N PHE A 638 9.41 3.97 3.92
CA PHE A 638 10.11 2.70 4.09
C PHE A 638 11.17 2.76 5.20
N LEU A 639 11.83 3.91 5.38
CA LEU A 639 12.75 4.10 6.50
C LEU A 639 12.02 4.01 7.85
N MET A 640 10.86 4.67 7.99
CA MET A 640 10.05 4.59 9.21
C MET A 640 9.56 3.17 9.49
N GLU A 641 9.14 2.44 8.46
CA GLU A 641 8.77 1.02 8.56
C GLU A 641 9.95 0.15 9.01
N ALA A 642 11.14 0.35 8.42
CA ALA A 642 12.34 -0.39 8.78
C ALA A 642 12.79 -0.10 10.23
N LEU A 643 12.69 1.15 10.68
CA LEU A 643 13.00 1.52 12.08
C LEU A 643 11.96 0.94 13.06
N ALA A 644 10.68 0.97 12.71
CA ALA A 644 9.63 0.37 13.52
C ALA A 644 9.75 -1.15 13.62
N GLY A 645 10.21 -1.81 12.56
CA GLY A 645 10.44 -3.26 12.48
C GLY A 645 11.89 -3.69 12.74
N VAL A 646 12.69 -2.86 13.42
CA VAL A 646 14.13 -3.11 13.58
C VAL A 646 14.43 -4.43 14.30
N GLU A 647 13.59 -4.82 15.25
CA GLU A 647 13.69 -6.09 15.98
C GLU A 647 13.59 -7.28 15.02
N THR A 648 12.61 -7.28 14.12
CA THR A 648 12.44 -8.33 13.10
C THR A 648 13.64 -8.34 12.14
N ILE A 649 14.11 -7.17 11.72
CA ILE A 649 15.25 -7.06 10.80
C ILE A 649 16.51 -7.66 11.42
N LYS A 650 16.76 -7.35 12.71
CA LYS A 650 17.88 -7.89 13.48
C LYS A 650 17.71 -9.38 13.78
N GLY A 651 16.54 -9.80 14.22
CA GLY A 651 16.24 -11.20 14.54
C GLY A 651 16.34 -12.14 13.34
N MET A 652 15.98 -11.65 12.14
CA MET A 652 16.10 -12.42 10.90
C MET A 652 17.44 -12.24 10.17
N GLY A 653 18.33 -11.35 10.64
CA GLY A 653 19.62 -11.06 9.98
C GLY A 653 19.49 -10.50 8.56
N ILE A 654 18.44 -9.72 8.29
CA ILE A 654 18.10 -9.19 6.95
C ILE A 654 18.50 -7.72 6.74
N GLU A 655 19.49 -7.21 7.50
CA GLU A 655 19.89 -5.79 7.39
C GLU A 655 20.34 -5.42 5.99
N ARG A 656 21.15 -6.26 5.33
CA ARG A 656 21.68 -5.97 3.99
C ARG A 656 20.56 -5.94 2.92
N PRO A 657 19.66 -6.93 2.82
CA PRO A 657 18.50 -6.86 1.91
C PRO A 657 17.59 -5.64 2.14
N VAL A 658 17.36 -5.26 3.40
CA VAL A 658 16.54 -4.08 3.73
C VAL A 658 17.26 -2.79 3.37
N ARG A 659 18.55 -2.68 3.69
CA ARG A 659 19.39 -1.53 3.32
C ARG A 659 19.41 -1.32 1.81
N LEU A 660 19.65 -2.38 1.02
CA LEU A 660 19.67 -2.29 -0.45
C LEU A 660 18.30 -1.86 -1.01
N ARG A 661 17.19 -2.29 -0.41
CA ARG A 661 15.85 -1.82 -0.77
C ARG A 661 15.66 -0.34 -0.50
N TRP A 662 16.12 0.14 0.66
CA TRP A 662 16.06 1.57 0.98
C TRP A 662 16.96 2.40 0.06
N GLU A 663 18.22 1.97 -0.15
CA GLU A 663 19.18 2.60 -1.06
C GLU A 663 18.60 2.73 -2.47
N LYS A 664 17.91 1.70 -2.99
CA LYS A 664 17.23 1.76 -4.29
C LYS A 664 16.13 2.83 -4.33
N LYS A 665 15.30 2.92 -3.28
CA LYS A 665 14.25 3.96 -3.19
C LYS A 665 14.85 5.35 -3.06
N TYR A 666 15.92 5.49 -2.29
CA TYR A 666 16.61 6.76 -2.08
C TYR A 666 17.34 7.23 -3.35
N ALA A 667 18.03 6.32 -4.05
CA ALA A 667 18.67 6.62 -5.33
C ALA A 667 17.66 7.10 -6.39
N LYS A 668 16.47 6.48 -6.45
CA LYS A 668 15.38 6.95 -7.31
C LYS A 668 14.93 8.37 -6.94
N ALA A 669 14.79 8.67 -5.64
CA ALA A 669 14.43 10.01 -5.18
C ALA A 669 15.50 11.05 -5.58
N LEU A 670 16.78 10.73 -5.44
CA LEU A 670 17.90 11.58 -5.87
C LEU A 670 17.92 11.79 -7.38
N GLU A 671 17.67 10.74 -8.18
CA GLU A 671 17.63 10.85 -9.64
C GLU A 671 16.53 11.79 -10.12
N VAL A 672 15.32 11.66 -9.56
CA VAL A 672 14.19 12.52 -9.89
C VAL A 672 14.49 13.96 -9.46
N GLN A 673 15.07 14.16 -8.27
CA GLN A 673 15.49 15.47 -7.79
C GLN A 673 16.56 16.11 -8.69
N TYR A 674 17.53 15.32 -9.16
CA TYR A 674 18.55 15.79 -10.10
C TYR A 674 17.93 16.25 -11.43
N ARG A 675 17.01 15.47 -12.00
CA ARG A 675 16.29 15.84 -13.23
C ARG A 675 15.49 17.13 -13.05
N ALA A 676 14.83 17.29 -11.90
CA ALA A 676 14.10 18.50 -11.55
C ALA A 676 15.04 19.73 -11.45
N HIS A 677 16.18 19.59 -10.78
CA HIS A 677 17.18 20.66 -10.69
C HIS A 677 17.81 21.00 -12.03
N ALA A 678 18.16 20.01 -12.85
CA ALA A 678 18.68 20.23 -14.19
C ALA A 678 17.69 21.01 -15.07
N PHE A 679 16.40 20.68 -14.98
CA PHE A 679 15.34 21.43 -15.67
C PHE A 679 15.24 22.87 -15.15
N ASN A 680 15.27 23.08 -13.83
CA ASN A 680 15.26 24.42 -13.24
C ASN A 680 16.48 25.26 -13.65
N ILE A 681 17.67 24.66 -13.77
CA ILE A 681 18.88 25.33 -14.28
C ILE A 681 18.66 25.76 -15.74
N LEU A 682 18.08 24.90 -16.59
CA LEU A 682 17.80 25.23 -17.99
C LEU A 682 16.80 26.39 -18.12
N VAL A 683 15.72 26.38 -17.33
CA VAL A 683 14.74 27.48 -17.28
C VAL A 683 15.37 28.77 -16.73
N GLY A 684 16.22 28.64 -15.72
CA GLY A 684 17.00 29.74 -15.14
C GLY A 684 17.94 30.38 -16.16
N LEU A 685 18.66 29.58 -16.94
CA LEU A 685 19.52 30.04 -18.03
C LEU A 685 18.71 30.80 -19.09
N GLY A 686 17.56 30.26 -19.51
CA GLY A 686 16.67 30.96 -20.46
C GLY A 686 16.20 32.31 -19.92
N SER A 687 15.84 32.37 -18.63
CA SER A 687 15.39 33.61 -17.97
C SER A 687 16.52 34.63 -17.83
N GLN A 688 17.75 34.20 -17.53
CA GLN A 688 18.93 35.06 -17.45
C GLN A 688 19.33 35.62 -18.81
N LEU A 689 19.30 34.79 -19.87
CA LEU A 689 19.56 35.24 -21.24
C LEU A 689 18.54 36.27 -21.72
N LEU A 690 17.24 36.05 -21.42
CA LEU A 690 16.20 37.04 -21.72
C LEU A 690 16.41 38.35 -20.95
N ASN A 691 16.78 38.28 -19.67
CA ASN A 691 17.08 39.47 -18.87
C ASN A 691 18.30 40.25 -19.41
N ALA A 692 19.38 39.53 -19.76
CA ALA A 692 20.55 40.12 -20.39
C ALA A 692 20.20 40.77 -21.74
N ALA A 693 19.41 40.09 -22.58
CA ALA A 693 18.92 40.63 -23.85
C ALA A 693 18.06 41.90 -23.65
N THR A 694 17.20 41.90 -22.62
CA THR A 694 16.38 43.06 -22.25
C THR A 694 17.25 44.25 -21.87
N THR A 695 18.27 44.02 -21.03
CA THR A 695 19.22 45.05 -20.61
C THR A 695 20.01 45.61 -21.79
N ILE A 696 20.51 44.74 -22.68
CA ILE A 696 21.25 45.14 -23.89
C ILE A 696 20.34 45.95 -24.83
N ALA A 697 19.10 45.50 -25.07
CA ALA A 697 18.14 46.19 -25.93
C ALA A 697 17.78 47.58 -25.40
N ILE A 698 17.56 47.70 -24.09
CA ILE A 698 17.28 48.99 -23.43
C ILE A 698 18.49 49.92 -23.51
N LEU A 699 19.71 49.42 -23.27
CA LEU A 699 20.91 50.24 -23.43
C LEU A 699 21.10 50.69 -24.89
N TRP A 700 20.86 49.82 -25.87
CA TRP A 700 21.03 50.14 -27.29
C TRP A 700 20.00 51.16 -27.79
N VAL A 701 18.71 50.91 -27.55
CA VAL A 701 17.62 51.84 -27.93
C VAL A 701 17.75 53.15 -27.15
N GLY A 702 18.05 53.06 -25.86
CA GLY A 702 18.25 54.21 -24.99
C GLY A 702 19.43 55.08 -25.42
N ALA A 703 20.57 54.48 -25.78
CA ALA A 703 21.72 55.22 -26.30
C ALA A 703 21.39 55.97 -27.60
N ASN A 704 20.65 55.35 -28.53
CA ASN A 704 20.19 56.02 -29.74
C ASN A 704 19.27 57.21 -29.45
N LEU A 705 18.37 57.08 -28.46
CA LEU A 705 17.50 58.19 -28.02
C LEU A 705 18.29 59.33 -27.36
N VAL A 706 19.34 59.00 -26.62
CA VAL A 706 20.26 59.99 -26.04
C VAL A 706 21.06 60.71 -27.14
N LEU A 707 21.57 59.98 -28.14
CA LEU A 707 22.26 60.55 -29.30
C LEU A 707 21.33 61.45 -30.12
N ALA A 708 20.06 61.07 -30.24
CA ALA A 708 19.01 61.87 -30.88
C ALA A 708 18.54 63.08 -30.04
N ARG A 709 19.08 63.25 -28.82
CA ARG A 709 18.70 64.30 -27.85
C ARG A 709 17.23 64.24 -27.40
N GLU A 710 16.58 63.07 -27.54
CA GLU A 710 15.23 62.83 -27.01
C GLU A 710 15.26 62.47 -25.51
N MET A 711 16.42 62.03 -24.99
CA MET A 711 16.65 61.68 -23.57
C MET A 711 18.04 62.10 -23.10
N THR A 712 18.22 62.25 -21.78
CA THR A 712 19.55 62.47 -21.16
C THR A 712 20.21 61.14 -20.75
N ILE A 713 21.52 61.18 -20.51
CA ILE A 713 22.27 60.03 -19.99
C ILE A 713 21.74 59.64 -18.60
N GLY A 714 21.44 60.61 -17.75
CA GLY A 714 20.84 60.36 -16.43
C GLY A 714 19.48 59.68 -16.52
N GLN A 715 18.61 60.10 -17.45
CA GLN A 715 17.31 59.47 -17.69
C GLN A 715 17.45 58.01 -18.13
N LEU A 716 18.44 57.68 -18.97
CA LEU A 716 18.70 56.30 -19.38
C LEU A 716 19.12 55.41 -18.20
N ILE A 717 20.01 55.91 -17.33
CA ILE A 717 20.46 55.16 -16.15
C ILE A 717 19.33 54.99 -15.13
N ALA A 718 18.52 56.03 -14.91
CA ALA A 718 17.32 55.92 -14.07
C ALA A 718 16.31 54.92 -14.63
N PHE A 719 16.09 54.90 -15.95
CA PHE A 719 15.19 53.94 -16.59
C PHE A 719 15.67 52.49 -16.39
N ASN A 720 16.98 52.23 -16.49
CA ASN A 720 17.56 50.92 -16.21
C ASN A 720 17.35 50.50 -14.73
N ALA A 721 17.48 51.43 -13.78
CA ALA A 721 17.19 51.16 -12.37
C ALA A 721 15.69 50.86 -12.11
N PHE A 722 14.78 51.58 -12.76
CA PHE A 722 13.34 51.29 -12.70
C PHE A 722 12.98 49.94 -13.32
N MET A 723 13.64 49.55 -14.42
CA MET A 723 13.48 48.22 -15.02
C MET A 723 13.75 47.10 -14.01
N GLY A 724 14.82 47.20 -13.21
CA GLY A 724 15.12 46.21 -12.17
C GLY A 724 13.99 46.08 -11.12
N SER A 725 13.36 47.20 -10.78
CA SER A 725 12.24 47.26 -9.83
C SER A 725 10.94 46.66 -10.39
N VAL A 726 10.79 46.63 -11.72
CA VAL A 726 9.66 45.99 -12.41
C VAL A 726 9.91 44.49 -12.63
N LEU A 727 11.11 44.11 -13.09
CA LEU A 727 11.43 42.72 -13.41
C LEU A 727 11.47 41.82 -12.16
N GLY A 728 11.90 42.34 -11.01
CA GLY A 728 11.97 41.57 -9.76
C GLY A 728 10.61 40.95 -9.33
N PRO A 729 9.56 41.76 -9.11
CA PRO A 729 8.23 41.25 -8.76
C PRO A 729 7.60 40.35 -9.84
N LEU A 730 7.85 40.66 -11.12
CA LEU A 730 7.36 39.83 -12.24
C LEU A 730 7.99 38.42 -12.22
N MET A 731 9.29 38.31 -11.91
CA MET A 731 9.95 37.01 -11.73
C MET A 731 9.46 36.29 -10.46
N GLY A 732 9.10 37.03 -9.41
CA GLY A 732 8.49 36.46 -8.20
C GLY A 732 7.13 35.80 -8.45
N LEU A 733 6.38 36.27 -9.45
CA LEU A 733 5.05 35.74 -9.81
C LEU A 733 5.10 34.26 -10.19
N VAL A 734 6.19 33.81 -10.81
CA VAL A 734 6.43 32.39 -11.14
C VAL A 734 6.43 31.52 -9.88
N GLY A 735 7.22 31.93 -8.88
CA GLY A 735 7.34 31.24 -7.60
C GLY A 735 6.03 31.26 -6.83
N LEU A 736 5.35 32.42 -6.82
CA LEU A 736 4.01 32.56 -6.24
C LEU A 736 3.01 31.58 -6.83
N TRP A 737 2.98 31.45 -8.16
CA TRP A 737 2.03 30.57 -8.84
C TRP A 737 2.26 29.09 -8.49
N SER A 738 3.52 28.66 -8.38
CA SER A 738 3.86 27.32 -7.90
C SER A 738 3.40 27.13 -6.45
N MET A 739 3.76 28.05 -5.55
CA MET A 739 3.40 27.97 -4.13
C MET A 739 1.88 28.00 -3.92
N LEU A 740 1.14 28.79 -4.69
CA LEU A 740 -0.32 28.85 -4.67
C LEU A 740 -0.94 27.50 -5.03
N ASN A 741 -0.38 26.83 -6.04
CA ASN A 741 -0.83 25.51 -6.46
C ASN A 741 -0.52 24.43 -5.41
N ASP A 742 0.70 24.44 -4.86
CA ASP A 742 1.11 23.49 -3.83
C ASP A 742 0.28 23.66 -2.55
N ALA A 743 0.00 24.91 -2.16
CA ALA A 743 -0.93 25.23 -1.09
C ALA A 743 -2.36 24.77 -1.43
N GLY A 744 -2.82 24.94 -2.67
CA GLY A 744 -4.12 24.45 -3.12
C GLY A 744 -4.26 22.92 -2.97
N VAL A 745 -3.25 22.15 -3.37
CA VAL A 745 -3.23 20.69 -3.19
C VAL A 745 -3.17 20.30 -1.72
N ALA A 746 -2.33 20.97 -0.93
CA ALA A 746 -2.25 20.76 0.51
C ALA A 746 -3.60 21.09 1.18
N MET A 747 -4.31 22.13 0.74
CA MET A 747 -5.63 22.49 1.24
C MET A 747 -6.69 21.44 0.90
N GLU A 748 -6.71 20.92 -0.33
CA GLU A 748 -7.62 19.83 -0.71
C GLU A 748 -7.40 18.60 0.17
N ARG A 749 -6.13 18.24 0.39
CA ARG A 749 -5.76 17.12 1.24
C ARG A 749 -6.05 17.36 2.71
N LEU A 750 -5.88 18.56 3.25
CA LEU A 750 -6.31 18.88 4.62
C LEU A 750 -7.83 18.90 4.76
N GLY A 751 -8.55 19.31 3.71
CA GLY A 751 -10.01 19.27 3.62
C GLY A 751 -10.53 17.87 3.93
N ASP A 752 -9.82 16.83 3.49
CA ASP A 752 -10.19 15.43 3.74
C ASP A 752 -10.34 15.06 5.23
N VAL A 753 -9.66 15.77 6.15
CA VAL A 753 -9.76 15.60 7.60
C VAL A 753 -10.69 16.67 8.19
N LEU A 754 -10.55 17.92 7.74
CA LEU A 754 -11.30 19.06 8.26
C LEU A 754 -12.80 19.00 7.94
N ASP A 755 -13.19 18.29 6.88
CA ASP A 755 -14.57 18.12 6.45
C ASP A 755 -15.25 16.92 7.13
N ILE A 756 -14.49 16.07 7.83
CA ILE A 756 -15.05 14.98 8.62
C ILE A 756 -15.74 15.56 9.83
N GLU A 757 -16.98 15.12 10.04
CA GLU A 757 -17.76 15.56 11.20
C GLU A 757 -17.13 15.03 12.50
N PRO A 758 -17.00 15.90 13.52
CA PRO A 758 -16.63 15.48 14.87
C PRO A 758 -17.58 14.42 15.45
N GLU A 759 -17.07 13.60 16.37
CA GLU A 759 -17.83 12.58 17.10
C GLU A 759 -19.04 13.18 17.85
N GLN A 760 -18.89 14.40 18.36
CA GLN A 760 -19.97 15.18 18.97
C GLN A 760 -20.01 16.55 18.30
N LYS A 761 -21.11 16.85 17.58
CA LYS A 761 -21.27 18.14 16.90
C LYS A 761 -21.36 19.26 17.94
N PRO A 762 -20.61 20.37 17.79
CA PRO A 762 -20.66 21.53 18.69
C PRO A 762 -22.07 22.10 18.90
N GLN A 763 -22.93 21.97 17.88
CA GLN A 763 -24.31 22.48 17.92
C GLN A 763 -25.25 21.62 18.77
N ASP A 764 -24.93 20.32 18.91
CA ASP A 764 -25.78 19.36 19.62
C ASP A 764 -25.40 19.25 21.10
N LEU A 765 -24.21 19.74 21.50
CA LEU A 765 -23.72 19.70 22.89
C LEU A 765 -24.74 20.25 23.92
N PRO A 766 -25.43 21.38 23.69
CA PRO A 766 -26.44 21.87 24.63
C PRO A 766 -27.66 20.95 24.79
N SER A 767 -27.94 20.11 23.80
CA SER A 767 -29.08 19.17 23.80
C SER A 767 -28.71 17.76 24.29
N ARG A 768 -27.43 17.49 24.54
CA ARG A 768 -26.96 16.19 25.02
C ARG A 768 -27.22 16.03 26.52
N VAL A 769 -27.51 14.81 26.92
CA VAL A 769 -27.71 14.47 28.33
C VAL A 769 -26.36 14.34 29.01
N MET A 770 -26.10 15.20 30.00
CA MET A 770 -25.01 15.00 30.95
C MET A 770 -25.45 13.95 31.96
N LEU A 771 -24.82 12.78 31.93
CA LEU A 771 -25.15 11.73 32.89
C LEU A 771 -24.72 12.16 34.31
N PRO A 772 -25.57 11.92 35.33
CA PRO A 772 -25.16 11.98 36.72
C PRO A 772 -24.18 10.82 37.04
N GLU A 773 -23.88 10.61 38.31
CA GLU A 773 -23.14 9.41 38.72
C GLU A 773 -23.83 8.14 38.22
N LEU A 774 -23.08 7.33 37.48
CA LEU A 774 -23.55 6.12 36.82
C LEU A 774 -23.85 5.03 37.86
N GLN A 775 -25.06 4.48 37.82
CA GLN A 775 -25.45 3.34 38.66
C GLN A 775 -24.89 2.04 38.08
N GLY A 776 -24.72 1.98 36.76
CA GLY A 776 -24.08 0.86 36.07
C GLY A 776 -25.05 -0.17 35.51
N GLU A 777 -26.30 0.23 35.24
CA GLU A 777 -27.26 -0.55 34.48
C GLU A 777 -27.01 -0.35 32.97
N ILE A 778 -26.90 -1.45 32.22
CA ILE A 778 -26.68 -1.41 30.77
C ILE A 778 -27.63 -2.37 30.09
N SER A 779 -28.38 -1.91 29.09
CA SER A 779 -29.29 -2.74 28.30
C SER A 779 -28.99 -2.59 26.81
N LEU A 780 -28.84 -3.72 26.12
CA LEU A 780 -28.76 -3.81 24.66
C LEU A 780 -30.02 -4.51 24.17
N SER A 781 -30.68 -3.91 23.18
CA SER A 781 -31.92 -4.44 22.59
C SER A 781 -31.79 -4.51 21.07
N GLY A 782 -31.68 -5.73 20.54
CA GLY A 782 -31.62 -6.01 19.11
C GLY A 782 -30.45 -5.33 18.40
N VAL A 783 -29.28 -5.28 19.03
CA VAL A 783 -28.12 -4.54 18.53
C VAL A 783 -27.44 -5.29 17.39
N TYR A 784 -27.28 -4.62 16.25
CA TYR A 784 -26.44 -5.06 15.14
C TYR A 784 -25.30 -4.09 14.93
N PHE A 785 -24.11 -4.62 14.62
CA PHE A 785 -22.94 -3.79 14.37
C PHE A 785 -22.04 -4.39 13.28
N ARG A 786 -21.59 -3.52 12.37
CA ARG A 786 -20.61 -3.84 11.34
C ARG A 786 -19.53 -2.77 11.27
N TYR A 787 -18.31 -3.15 10.91
CA TYR A 787 -17.25 -2.19 10.61
C TYR A 787 -17.38 -1.69 9.18
N GLY A 788 -17.47 -0.38 8.97
CA GLY A 788 -17.54 0.21 7.62
C GLY A 788 -18.97 0.48 7.15
N GLU A 789 -19.20 0.34 5.85
CA GLU A 789 -20.47 0.68 5.18
C GLU A 789 -21.41 -0.53 5.07
N ASN A 790 -22.62 -0.31 4.54
CA ASN A 790 -23.75 -1.23 4.60
C ASN A 790 -23.60 -2.57 3.85
N ASP A 791 -22.49 -2.82 3.15
CA ASP A 791 -22.18 -4.09 2.47
C ASP A 791 -21.27 -5.04 3.27
N SER A 792 -20.64 -4.58 4.37
CA SER A 792 -19.80 -5.45 5.18
C SER A 792 -20.62 -6.37 6.07
N SER A 793 -20.22 -7.63 6.24
CA SER A 793 -20.91 -8.57 7.13
C SER A 793 -21.03 -8.00 8.55
N TYR A 794 -22.16 -8.27 9.20
CA TYR A 794 -22.33 -7.96 10.61
C TYR A 794 -21.28 -8.72 11.43
N VAL A 795 -20.61 -7.99 12.32
CA VAL A 795 -19.70 -8.59 13.31
C VAL A 795 -20.46 -8.94 14.58
N LEU A 796 -21.53 -8.19 14.87
CA LEU A 796 -22.48 -8.48 15.92
C LEU A 796 -23.88 -8.51 15.32
N GLU A 797 -24.62 -9.57 15.62
CA GLU A 797 -25.94 -9.87 15.10
C GLU A 797 -26.93 -10.11 16.25
N ASN A 798 -28.00 -9.31 16.27
CA ASN A 798 -29.10 -9.42 17.23
C ASN A 798 -28.68 -9.54 18.71
N ILE A 799 -27.73 -8.71 19.14
CA ILE A 799 -27.23 -8.73 20.51
C ILE A 799 -28.28 -8.12 21.44
N SER A 800 -28.81 -8.94 22.36
CA SER A 800 -29.76 -8.49 23.38
C SER A 800 -29.40 -9.07 24.75
N PHE A 801 -29.12 -8.21 25.73
CA PHE A 801 -28.89 -8.59 27.12
C PHE A 801 -28.93 -7.36 28.03
N ASP A 802 -29.10 -7.62 29.33
CA ASP A 802 -29.10 -6.60 30.38
C ASP A 802 -28.00 -6.90 31.41
N ILE A 803 -27.35 -5.85 31.91
CA ILE A 803 -26.39 -5.88 33.02
C ILE A 803 -26.97 -5.06 34.17
N LYS A 804 -27.03 -5.66 35.36
CA LYS A 804 -27.49 -4.98 36.56
C LYS A 804 -26.37 -4.18 37.23
N PRO A 805 -26.69 -3.11 37.97
CA PRO A 805 -25.72 -2.40 38.80
C PRO A 805 -24.90 -3.34 39.70
N GLY A 806 -23.57 -3.24 39.63
CA GLY A 806 -22.63 -4.04 40.43
C GLY A 806 -22.44 -5.49 39.96
N GLU A 807 -23.04 -5.90 38.84
CA GLU A 807 -22.93 -7.25 38.31
C GLU A 807 -21.58 -7.48 37.60
N LEU A 808 -20.95 -8.63 37.84
CA LEU A 808 -19.78 -9.09 37.09
C LEU A 808 -20.21 -9.95 35.89
N VAL A 809 -19.98 -9.44 34.68
CA VAL A 809 -20.32 -10.12 33.43
C VAL A 809 -19.07 -10.61 32.71
N ALA A 810 -19.01 -11.89 32.38
CA ALA A 810 -17.93 -12.46 31.56
C ALA A 810 -18.39 -12.72 30.12
N ILE A 811 -17.62 -12.26 29.14
CA ILE A 811 -17.85 -12.54 27.71
C ILE A 811 -16.87 -13.61 27.24
N VAL A 812 -17.40 -14.73 26.76
CA VAL A 812 -16.61 -15.89 26.31
C VAL A 812 -16.96 -16.28 24.88
N GLY A 813 -16.02 -16.82 24.14
CA GLY A 813 -16.24 -17.20 22.74
C GLY A 813 -14.95 -17.41 21.96
N ARG A 814 -15.06 -18.01 20.77
CA ARG A 814 -13.92 -18.27 19.89
C ARG A 814 -13.21 -16.97 19.47
N SER A 815 -11.96 -17.07 19.04
CA SER A 815 -11.28 -15.92 18.43
C SER A 815 -12.08 -15.44 17.21
N GLY A 816 -12.19 -14.13 17.03
CA GLY A 816 -12.97 -13.54 15.95
C GLY A 816 -14.50 -13.47 16.16
N SER A 817 -15.05 -13.94 17.28
CA SER A 817 -16.52 -13.92 17.50
C SER A 817 -17.14 -12.54 17.79
N GLY A 818 -16.34 -11.47 17.84
CA GLY A 818 -16.82 -10.11 18.09
C GLY A 818 -16.68 -9.59 19.54
N LYS A 819 -16.01 -10.32 20.45
CA LYS A 819 -15.88 -9.96 21.88
C LYS A 819 -15.30 -8.55 22.10
N THR A 820 -14.12 -8.28 21.54
CA THR A 820 -13.48 -6.95 21.61
C THR A 820 -14.34 -5.86 20.97
N THR A 821 -15.10 -6.20 19.92
CA THR A 821 -16.04 -5.25 19.29
C THR A 821 -17.16 -4.87 20.26
N LEU A 822 -17.72 -5.83 20.99
CA LEU A 822 -18.73 -5.59 22.03
C LEU A 822 -18.16 -4.74 23.18
N ALA A 823 -16.94 -5.02 23.64
CA ALA A 823 -16.28 -4.17 24.64
C ALA A 823 -16.08 -2.72 24.15
N LYS A 824 -15.67 -2.53 22.89
CA LYS A 824 -15.52 -1.18 22.30
C LYS A 824 -16.85 -0.45 22.16
N LEU A 825 -17.96 -1.16 21.92
CA LEU A 825 -19.31 -0.58 21.93
C LEU A 825 -19.71 -0.14 23.34
N LEU A 826 -19.45 -0.96 24.37
CA LEU A 826 -19.74 -0.62 25.77
C LEU A 826 -18.97 0.62 26.22
N VAL A 827 -17.70 0.79 25.82
CA VAL A 827 -16.92 2.01 26.10
C VAL A 827 -17.42 3.23 25.29
N GLY A 828 -18.28 3.02 24.28
CA GLY A 828 -18.83 4.06 23.43
C GLY A 828 -17.90 4.53 22.32
N PHE A 829 -16.90 3.73 21.92
CA PHE A 829 -16.04 4.02 20.77
C PHE A 829 -16.78 3.92 19.44
N TYR A 830 -17.80 3.05 19.40
CA TYR A 830 -18.70 2.91 18.28
C TYR A 830 -20.14 3.09 18.73
N THR A 831 -21.00 3.39 17.77
CA THR A 831 -22.46 3.39 17.93
C THR A 831 -23.03 2.14 17.21
N PRO A 832 -24.08 1.50 17.75
CA PRO A 832 -24.81 0.44 17.05
C PRO A 832 -25.23 0.87 15.64
N THR A 833 -25.19 -0.04 14.68
CA THR A 833 -25.73 0.20 13.33
C THR A 833 -27.25 0.13 13.35
N GLU A 834 -27.79 -0.86 14.06
CA GLU A 834 -29.21 -1.03 14.32
C GLU A 834 -29.42 -1.44 15.79
N GLY A 835 -30.65 -1.30 16.27
CA GLY A 835 -31.02 -1.56 17.66
C GLY A 835 -30.71 -0.38 18.57
N LYS A 836 -30.84 -0.61 19.88
CA LYS A 836 -30.69 0.43 20.91
C LYS A 836 -29.78 -0.05 22.03
N MET A 837 -28.92 0.85 22.50
CA MET A 837 -28.10 0.66 23.70
C MET A 837 -28.45 1.77 24.69
N THR A 838 -28.88 1.37 25.90
CA THR A 838 -29.21 2.30 26.98
C THR A 838 -28.36 2.07 28.21
N ILE A 839 -28.04 3.15 28.91
CA ILE A 839 -27.24 3.17 30.13
C ILE A 839 -28.03 3.94 31.19
N ASP A 840 -28.35 3.29 32.30
CA ASP A 840 -29.24 3.82 33.35
C ASP A 840 -30.54 4.42 32.78
N GLY A 841 -31.08 3.79 31.73
CA GLY A 841 -32.29 4.21 31.01
C GLY A 841 -32.09 5.28 29.92
N TYR A 842 -30.91 5.89 29.79
CA TYR A 842 -30.59 6.88 28.76
C TYR A 842 -29.99 6.24 27.51
N ASP A 843 -30.43 6.66 26.33
CA ASP A 843 -29.83 6.19 25.07
C ASP A 843 -28.41 6.74 24.90
N LEU A 844 -27.43 5.86 24.67
CA LEU A 844 -26.03 6.24 24.51
C LEU A 844 -25.81 7.21 23.33
N GLY A 845 -26.70 7.21 22.33
CA GLY A 845 -26.63 8.14 21.20
C GLY A 845 -26.79 9.61 21.58
N VAL A 846 -27.59 9.90 22.62
CA VAL A 846 -27.90 11.27 23.08
C VAL A 846 -27.08 11.72 24.29
N VAL A 847 -26.38 10.80 24.93
CA VAL A 847 -25.50 11.07 26.06
C VAL A 847 -24.24 11.81 25.62
N ASP A 848 -23.72 12.67 26.50
CA ASP A 848 -22.41 13.27 26.33
C ASP A 848 -21.30 12.25 26.62
N LYS A 849 -20.45 11.99 25.61
CA LYS A 849 -19.41 10.95 25.69
C LYS A 849 -18.26 11.31 26.63
N ALA A 850 -17.98 12.60 26.86
CA ALA A 850 -16.94 13.01 27.78
C ALA A 850 -17.34 12.68 29.22
N TYR A 851 -18.57 13.00 29.60
CA TYR A 851 -19.12 12.66 30.92
C TYR A 851 -19.29 11.14 31.12
N TYR A 852 -19.68 10.43 30.07
CA TYR A 852 -19.77 8.97 30.12
C TYR A 852 -18.39 8.32 30.31
N ARG A 853 -17.41 8.64 29.45
CA ARG A 853 -16.07 8.04 29.48
C ARG A 853 -15.26 8.39 30.72
N ALA A 854 -15.51 9.54 31.35
CA ALA A 854 -14.91 9.89 32.63
C ALA A 854 -15.26 8.92 33.77
N GLN A 855 -16.39 8.20 33.65
CA GLN A 855 -16.87 7.25 34.65
C GLN A 855 -16.55 5.78 34.30
N ILE A 856 -15.74 5.54 33.26
CA ILE A 856 -15.40 4.20 32.76
C ILE A 856 -13.90 3.95 32.90
N GLY A 857 -13.55 2.84 33.55
CA GLY A 857 -12.20 2.31 33.53
C GLY A 857 -12.11 1.22 32.48
N TYR A 858 -11.18 1.35 31.54
CA TYR A 858 -11.03 0.35 30.49
C TYR A 858 -9.57 -0.12 30.37
N VAL A 859 -9.39 -1.39 30.07
CA VAL A 859 -8.08 -1.99 29.73
C VAL A 859 -8.28 -2.87 28.50
N MET A 860 -7.60 -2.54 27.40
CA MET A 860 -7.71 -3.27 26.13
C MET A 860 -6.55 -4.27 25.99
N GLN A 861 -6.64 -5.16 24.99
CA GLN A 861 -5.60 -6.15 24.68
C GLN A 861 -4.23 -5.52 24.34
N SER A 862 -4.22 -4.36 23.67
CA SER A 862 -3.00 -3.60 23.36
C SER A 862 -2.94 -2.33 24.20
N ASN A 863 -2.07 -2.31 25.20
CA ASN A 863 -1.94 -1.22 26.15
C ASN A 863 -0.70 -0.37 25.84
N LEU A 864 -0.90 0.94 25.74
CA LEU A 864 0.14 1.92 25.47
C LEU A 864 0.37 2.81 26.71
N LEU A 865 1.63 2.98 27.08
CA LEU A 865 2.06 4.02 28.01
C LEU A 865 2.60 5.22 27.22
N PHE A 866 2.26 6.41 27.70
CA PHE A 866 2.82 7.65 27.16
C PHE A 866 4.21 7.86 27.78
N SER A 867 5.09 8.54 27.06
CA SER A 867 6.38 8.93 27.64
C SER A 867 6.14 9.98 28.73
N GLY A 868 6.68 9.73 29.91
CA GLY A 868 6.41 10.50 31.12
C GLY A 868 6.77 9.70 32.37
N THR A 869 6.42 10.19 33.55
CA THR A 869 6.62 9.44 34.80
C THR A 869 5.58 8.33 34.97
N ILE A 870 5.83 7.38 35.87
CA ILE A 870 4.83 6.36 36.25
C ILE A 870 3.61 7.04 36.88
N ALA A 871 3.81 8.05 37.72
CA ALA A 871 2.74 8.84 38.32
C ALA A 871 1.84 9.50 37.28
N GLU A 872 2.42 10.19 36.29
CA GLU A 872 1.70 10.81 35.17
C GLU A 872 0.94 9.79 34.33
N ASN A 873 1.50 8.60 34.16
CA ASN A 873 0.83 7.52 33.42
C ASN A 873 -0.35 6.93 34.20
N ILE A 874 -0.31 6.86 35.53
CA ILE A 874 -1.43 6.38 36.36
C ILE A 874 -2.52 7.46 36.43
N ALA A 875 -2.16 8.69 36.77
CA ALA A 875 -3.07 9.83 36.90
C ALA A 875 -3.30 10.57 35.56
N SER A 876 -3.43 9.82 34.47
CA SER A 876 -3.51 10.40 33.14
C SER A 876 -4.74 11.31 33.00
N GLY A 877 -4.51 12.54 32.53
CA GLY A 877 -5.56 13.56 32.37
C GLY A 877 -5.80 14.44 33.60
N ASP A 878 -5.04 14.26 34.69
CA ASP A 878 -5.10 15.09 35.89
C ASP A 878 -3.82 15.94 36.01
N ASP A 879 -3.97 17.26 36.09
CA ASP A 879 -2.86 18.20 36.22
C ASP A 879 -2.25 18.19 37.63
N ALA A 880 -3.01 17.75 38.65
CA ALA A 880 -2.61 17.74 40.05
C ALA A 880 -2.85 16.37 40.72
N PRO A 881 -2.02 15.35 40.41
CA PRO A 881 -2.25 13.99 40.86
C PRO A 881 -2.30 13.82 42.38
N ASP A 882 -3.29 13.09 42.91
CA ASP A 882 -3.31 12.67 44.30
C ASP A 882 -2.37 11.46 44.50
N ARG A 883 -1.20 11.72 45.11
CA ARG A 883 -0.20 10.69 45.44
C ARG A 883 -0.77 9.53 46.25
N ARG A 884 -1.68 9.80 47.19
CA ARG A 884 -2.27 8.76 48.03
C ARG A 884 -3.16 7.84 47.18
N ARG A 885 -3.94 8.43 46.27
CA ARG A 885 -4.77 7.68 45.32
C ARG A 885 -3.92 6.84 44.37
N ILE A 886 -2.84 7.41 43.83
CA ILE A 886 -1.88 6.68 42.97
C ILE A 886 -1.34 5.44 43.69
N GLU A 887 -0.90 5.58 44.94
CA GLU A 887 -0.40 4.46 45.73
C GLU A 887 -1.47 3.40 46.00
N GLU A 888 -2.69 3.83 46.32
CA GLU A 888 -3.84 2.95 46.57
C GLU A 888 -4.15 2.08 45.34
N VAL A 889 -4.35 2.71 44.18
CA VAL A 889 -4.69 1.98 42.94
C VAL A 889 -3.51 1.14 42.44
N ALA A 890 -2.27 1.58 42.68
CA ALA A 890 -1.09 0.78 42.38
C ALA A 890 -0.97 -0.46 43.29
N LYS A 891 -1.44 -0.41 44.54
CA LYS A 891 -1.52 -1.59 45.40
C LYS A 891 -2.62 -2.54 44.94
N MET A 892 -3.80 -2.02 44.60
CA MET A 892 -4.91 -2.83 44.04
C MET A 892 -4.48 -3.58 42.77
N ALA A 893 -3.73 -2.91 41.88
CA ALA A 893 -3.22 -3.48 40.64
C ALA A 893 -1.91 -4.29 40.79
N ASP A 894 -1.44 -4.56 42.02
CA ASP A 894 -0.17 -5.27 42.29
C ASP A 894 1.07 -4.60 41.65
N ALA A 895 1.01 -3.30 41.39
CA ALA A 895 2.07 -2.52 40.75
C ALA A 895 3.06 -1.90 41.76
N HIS A 896 2.57 -1.55 42.96
CA HIS A 896 3.35 -0.82 43.97
C HIS A 896 4.68 -1.50 44.33
N ALA A 897 4.70 -2.84 44.39
CA ALA A 897 5.87 -3.60 44.80
C ALA A 897 7.06 -3.48 43.81
N PHE A 898 6.80 -3.42 42.50
CA PHE A 898 7.86 -3.24 41.52
C PHE A 898 8.22 -1.76 41.34
N ILE A 899 7.22 -0.86 41.41
CA ILE A 899 7.45 0.58 41.34
C ILE A 899 8.38 1.02 42.48
N SER A 900 8.13 0.56 43.71
CA SER A 900 8.95 0.90 44.88
C SER A 900 10.40 0.38 44.81
N LYS A 901 10.67 -0.60 43.94
CA LYS A 901 12.02 -1.14 43.69
C LYS A 901 12.76 -0.36 42.61
N MET A 902 12.08 0.54 41.88
CA MET A 902 12.73 1.38 40.87
C MET A 902 13.51 2.52 41.52
N PRO A 903 14.63 2.97 40.92
CA PRO A 903 15.48 4.00 41.50
C PRO A 903 14.75 5.31 41.83
N LEU A 904 13.76 5.69 41.00
CA LEU A 904 12.96 6.91 41.17
C LEU A 904 11.52 6.64 41.61
N GLY A 905 11.18 5.39 41.95
CA GLY A 905 9.82 5.03 42.36
C GLY A 905 8.76 5.45 41.32
N TYR A 906 7.75 6.20 41.77
CA TYR A 906 6.70 6.73 40.92
C TYR A 906 7.15 7.84 39.95
N GLU A 907 8.29 8.48 40.21
CA GLU A 907 8.89 9.50 39.34
C GLU A 907 9.79 8.88 38.25
N GLN A 908 9.86 7.55 38.19
CA GLN A 908 10.61 6.85 37.16
C GLN A 908 10.06 7.20 35.77
N ILE A 909 10.93 7.71 34.90
CA ILE A 909 10.57 8.03 33.52
C ILE A 909 10.44 6.75 32.72
N VAL A 910 9.30 6.62 32.05
CA VAL A 910 8.97 5.56 31.11
C VAL A 910 9.10 6.10 29.69
N GLY A 911 9.84 5.38 28.84
CA GLY A 911 10.02 5.75 27.43
C GLY A 911 8.78 5.51 26.58
N GLU A 912 8.84 5.87 25.29
CA GLU A 912 7.75 5.62 24.34
C GLU A 912 7.32 4.15 24.36
N ARG A 913 6.00 3.87 24.39
CA ARG A 913 5.43 2.52 24.47
C ARG A 913 5.86 1.68 25.67
N GLY A 914 6.37 2.29 26.74
CA GLY A 914 6.77 1.52 27.92
C GLY A 914 8.15 0.87 27.81
N ILE A 915 9.05 1.36 26.93
CA ILE A 915 10.42 0.85 26.82
C ILE A 915 11.08 0.83 28.21
N GLY A 916 11.54 -0.36 28.62
CA GLY A 916 12.14 -0.61 29.94
C GLY A 916 11.21 -1.31 30.94
N LEU A 917 9.94 -1.55 30.59
CA LEU A 917 8.98 -2.30 31.39
C LEU A 917 8.62 -3.63 30.72
N SER A 918 8.35 -4.67 31.52
CA SER A 918 7.80 -5.92 31.01
C SER A 918 6.32 -5.77 30.64
N GLY A 919 5.81 -6.64 29.75
CA GLY A 919 4.39 -6.64 29.35
C GLY A 919 3.44 -6.72 30.55
N GLY A 920 3.75 -7.56 31.55
CA GLY A 920 2.98 -7.65 32.79
C GLY A 920 3.06 -6.40 33.68
N GLN A 921 4.19 -5.68 33.69
CA GLN A 921 4.29 -4.39 34.38
C GLN A 921 3.43 -3.33 33.69
N ILE A 922 3.48 -3.25 32.35
CA ILE A 922 2.65 -2.33 31.57
C ILE A 922 1.17 -2.60 31.83
N GLN A 923 0.76 -3.87 31.83
CA GLN A 923 -0.63 -4.27 32.08
C GLN A 923 -1.10 -3.84 33.48
N ARG A 924 -0.28 -4.05 34.52
CA ARG A 924 -0.58 -3.57 35.89
C ARG A 924 -0.70 -2.06 36.00
N LEU A 925 0.15 -1.31 35.30
CA LEU A 925 0.03 0.15 35.23
C LEU A 925 -1.25 0.60 34.52
N CYS A 926 -1.68 -0.11 33.47
CA CYS A 926 -2.94 0.18 32.81
C CYS A 926 -4.17 -0.16 33.67
N ILE A 927 -4.12 -1.22 34.46
CA ILE A 927 -5.15 -1.50 35.47
C ILE A 927 -5.18 -0.39 36.52
N ALA A 928 -4.03 0.04 37.05
CA ALA A 928 -3.96 1.16 38.00
C ALA A 928 -4.51 2.46 37.39
N ARG A 929 -4.18 2.77 36.13
CA ARG A 929 -4.74 3.91 35.37
C ARG A 929 -6.26 3.82 35.25
N ALA A 930 -6.80 2.66 34.94
CA ALA A 930 -8.25 2.48 34.80
C ALA A 930 -8.98 2.71 36.14
N LEU A 931 -8.33 2.47 37.28
CA LEU A 931 -8.92 2.62 38.61
C LEU A 931 -8.74 4.02 39.23
N TYR A 932 -7.82 4.83 38.72
CA TYR A 932 -7.45 6.12 39.32
C TYR A 932 -8.66 7.03 39.54
N HIS A 933 -9.47 7.23 38.50
CA HIS A 933 -10.68 8.08 38.50
C HIS A 933 -11.93 7.43 39.15
N ASP A 934 -11.76 6.31 39.85
CA ASP A 934 -12.83 5.57 40.55
C ASP A 934 -14.07 5.30 39.67
N PRO A 935 -13.92 4.57 38.55
CA PRO A 935 -14.99 4.38 37.59
C PRO A 935 -16.13 3.53 38.16
N ARG A 936 -17.35 3.76 37.67
CA ARG A 936 -18.54 2.97 37.99
C ARG A 936 -18.72 1.75 37.06
N LEU A 937 -18.16 1.83 35.86
CA LEU A 937 -18.11 0.74 34.88
C LEU A 937 -16.66 0.36 34.57
N LEU A 938 -16.33 -0.93 34.73
CA LEU A 938 -15.03 -1.49 34.35
C LEU A 938 -15.16 -2.40 33.12
N VAL A 939 -14.31 -2.18 32.11
CA VAL A 939 -14.26 -3.03 30.90
C VAL A 939 -12.85 -3.56 30.70
N PHE A 940 -12.67 -4.87 30.86
CA PHE A 940 -11.38 -5.54 30.75
C PHE A 940 -11.36 -6.52 29.57
N ASP A 941 -10.51 -6.26 28.58
CA ASP A 941 -10.25 -7.17 27.46
C ASP A 941 -8.90 -7.86 27.64
N GLU A 942 -8.91 -9.15 27.97
CA GLU A 942 -7.70 -9.95 28.20
C GLU A 942 -6.70 -9.32 29.19
N ALA A 943 -7.21 -8.64 30.24
CA ALA A 943 -6.39 -7.88 31.19
C ALA A 943 -5.41 -8.73 32.04
N THR A 944 -5.38 -10.05 31.89
CA THR A 944 -4.41 -10.95 32.57
C THR A 944 -3.61 -11.86 31.64
N SER A 945 -3.66 -11.65 30.32
CA SER A 945 -2.98 -12.51 29.35
C SER A 945 -1.45 -12.39 29.38
N ALA A 946 -0.91 -11.22 29.74
CA ALA A 946 0.53 -10.96 29.80
C ALA A 946 1.11 -11.02 31.23
N LEU A 947 0.32 -11.47 32.21
CA LEU A 947 0.73 -11.60 33.60
C LEU A 947 1.24 -13.01 33.91
N ASP A 948 2.30 -13.06 34.72
CA ASP A 948 2.75 -14.28 35.36
C ASP A 948 1.72 -14.77 36.39
N SER A 949 1.71 -16.07 36.67
CA SER A 949 0.70 -16.72 37.52
C SER A 949 0.62 -16.12 38.93
N GLN A 950 1.73 -15.59 39.47
CA GLN A 950 1.74 -14.99 40.80
C GLN A 950 1.08 -13.61 40.79
N SER A 951 1.49 -12.71 39.89
CA SER A 951 0.88 -11.38 39.75
C SER A 951 -0.61 -11.48 39.43
N GLU A 952 -0.99 -12.45 38.60
CA GLU A 952 -2.39 -12.73 38.30
C GLU A 952 -3.17 -13.20 39.53
N SER A 953 -2.65 -14.14 40.31
CA SER A 953 -3.29 -14.62 41.54
C SER A 953 -3.51 -13.46 42.53
N ASN A 954 -2.52 -12.56 42.67
CA ASN A 954 -2.63 -11.37 43.50
C ASN A 954 -3.76 -10.44 43.01
N ILE A 955 -3.82 -10.17 41.70
CA ILE A 955 -4.86 -9.33 41.11
C ILE A 955 -6.24 -9.99 41.26
N LEU A 956 -6.36 -11.30 41.04
CA LEU A 956 -7.59 -12.06 41.26
C LEU A 956 -8.00 -12.11 42.73
N GLY A 957 -7.05 -12.02 43.66
CA GLY A 957 -7.31 -11.83 45.09
C GLY A 957 -7.87 -10.43 45.36
N ASN A 958 -7.28 -9.41 44.75
CA ASN A 958 -7.72 -8.01 44.87
C ASN A 958 -8.99 -7.71 44.04
N MET A 959 -9.40 -8.60 43.13
CA MET A 959 -10.56 -8.39 42.26
C MET A 959 -11.84 -8.11 43.05
N HIS A 960 -12.00 -8.65 44.26
CA HIS A 960 -13.14 -8.33 45.11
C HIS A 960 -13.20 -6.84 45.46
N ASP A 961 -12.07 -6.23 45.83
CA ASP A 961 -11.97 -4.79 46.14
C ASP A 961 -12.08 -3.93 44.88
N ILE A 962 -11.51 -4.41 43.76
CA ILE A 962 -11.62 -3.76 42.45
C ILE A 962 -13.07 -3.72 41.96
N LEU A 963 -13.87 -4.75 42.22
CA LEU A 963 -15.27 -4.83 41.77
C LEU A 963 -16.27 -4.21 42.76
N LYS A 964 -15.85 -3.95 44.00
CA LYS A 964 -16.75 -3.49 45.05
C LYS A 964 -17.45 -2.18 44.65
N GLY A 965 -18.76 -2.26 44.46
CA GLY A 965 -19.59 -1.11 44.08
C GLY A 965 -19.46 -0.66 42.62
N ARG A 966 -18.96 -1.53 41.73
CA ARG A 966 -18.74 -1.24 40.30
C ARG A 966 -19.34 -2.35 39.43
N THR A 967 -19.99 -1.98 38.33
CA THR A 967 -20.36 -2.94 37.28
C THR A 967 -19.11 -3.29 36.48
N ALA A 968 -18.90 -4.57 36.14
CA ALA A 968 -17.72 -4.96 35.40
C ALA A 968 -18.02 -5.95 34.27
N VAL A 969 -17.37 -5.72 33.13
CA VAL A 969 -17.43 -6.59 31.95
C VAL A 969 -16.03 -7.08 31.64
N ILE A 970 -15.82 -8.40 31.66
CA ILE A 970 -14.52 -9.02 31.44
C ILE A 970 -14.59 -9.96 30.24
N ILE A 971 -13.75 -9.73 29.23
CA ILE A 971 -13.47 -10.71 28.18
C ILE A 971 -12.32 -11.59 28.69
N ALA A 972 -12.68 -12.78 29.15
CA ALA A 972 -11.75 -13.70 29.78
C ALA A 972 -11.53 -14.94 28.91
N HIS A 973 -10.26 -15.34 28.79
CA HIS A 973 -9.85 -16.64 28.26
C HIS A 973 -9.47 -17.63 29.36
N ARG A 974 -9.54 -17.24 30.64
CA ARG A 974 -9.16 -18.09 31.77
C ARG A 974 -10.37 -18.50 32.59
N LEU A 975 -10.50 -19.81 32.81
CA LEU A 975 -11.64 -20.41 33.48
C LEU A 975 -11.89 -19.86 34.89
N SER A 976 -10.83 -19.59 35.66
CA SER A 976 -10.89 -19.05 37.02
C SER A 976 -11.62 -17.72 37.12
N THR A 977 -11.50 -16.86 36.10
CA THR A 977 -12.17 -15.55 36.04
C THR A 977 -13.62 -15.72 35.58
N ILE A 978 -13.84 -16.59 34.61
CA ILE A 978 -15.18 -16.88 34.05
C ILE A 978 -16.09 -17.52 35.12
N MET A 979 -15.57 -18.44 35.91
CA MET A 979 -16.34 -19.16 36.96
C MET A 979 -16.87 -18.24 38.06
N ARG A 980 -16.21 -17.10 38.29
CA ARG A 980 -16.61 -16.12 39.31
C ARG A 980 -17.63 -15.10 38.83
N ALA A 981 -17.96 -15.09 37.53
CA ALA A 981 -18.90 -14.14 36.98
C ALA A 981 -20.34 -14.45 37.39
N ASP A 982 -21.08 -13.40 37.75
CA ASP A 982 -22.51 -13.48 38.06
C ASP A 982 -23.34 -13.86 36.83
N LYS A 983 -22.85 -13.46 35.65
CA LYS A 983 -23.45 -13.75 34.35
C LYS A 983 -22.36 -13.98 33.30
N ILE A 984 -22.53 -15.03 32.51
CA ILE A 984 -21.63 -15.37 31.40
C ILE A 984 -22.42 -15.19 30.10
N LEU A 985 -21.83 -14.50 29.12
CA LEU A 985 -22.35 -14.33 27.77
C LEU A 985 -21.47 -15.10 26.79
N VAL A 986 -22.03 -16.11 26.14
CA VAL A 986 -21.33 -16.94 25.16
C VAL A 986 -21.60 -16.38 23.76
N LEU A 987 -20.55 -15.83 23.15
CA LEU A 987 -20.60 -15.18 21.85
C LEU A 987 -20.05 -16.11 20.77
N TYR A 988 -20.87 -16.44 19.78
CA TYR A 988 -20.52 -17.31 18.66
C TYR A 988 -21.02 -16.69 17.35
N GLU A 989 -20.12 -16.56 16.37
CA GLU A 989 -20.42 -15.96 15.05
C GLU A 989 -21.18 -14.62 15.13
N GLY A 990 -20.84 -13.79 16.13
CA GLY A 990 -21.46 -12.47 16.29
C GLY A 990 -22.79 -12.45 17.04
N ALA A 991 -23.34 -13.60 17.45
CA ALA A 991 -24.58 -13.68 18.23
C ALA A 991 -24.34 -14.25 19.64
N ILE A 992 -25.22 -13.90 20.59
CA ILE A 992 -25.26 -14.53 21.92
C ILE A 992 -26.05 -15.83 21.81
N VAL A 993 -25.35 -16.96 21.95
CA VAL A 993 -25.95 -18.29 21.86
C VAL A 993 -26.42 -18.81 23.22
N GLU A 994 -25.70 -18.45 24.28
CA GLU A 994 -26.00 -18.87 25.65
C GLU A 994 -25.71 -17.76 26.64
N GLN A 995 -26.55 -17.66 27.67
CA GLN A 995 -26.32 -16.80 28.82
C GLN A 995 -26.82 -17.45 30.11
N GLY A 996 -26.14 -17.18 31.22
CA GLY A 996 -26.47 -17.72 32.55
C GLY A 996 -25.26 -17.77 33.48
N ARG A 997 -25.43 -18.42 34.63
CA ARG A 997 -24.31 -18.69 35.56
C ARG A 997 -23.47 -19.87 35.09
N HIS A 998 -22.24 -19.96 35.60
CA HIS A 998 -21.33 -21.07 35.28
C HIS A 998 -21.99 -22.44 35.44
N GLU A 999 -22.59 -22.71 36.60
CA GLU A 999 -23.21 -23.99 36.93
C GLU A 999 -24.37 -24.32 35.98
N GLU A 1000 -25.20 -23.34 35.65
CA GLU A 1000 -26.35 -23.49 34.75
C GLU A 1000 -25.90 -23.83 33.33
N LEU A 1001 -24.87 -23.15 32.83
CA LEU A 1001 -24.35 -23.36 31.47
C LEU A 1001 -23.61 -24.69 31.32
N ILE A 1002 -22.91 -25.15 32.37
CA ILE A 1002 -22.30 -26.48 32.38
C ILE A 1002 -23.37 -27.57 32.34
N GLN A 1003 -24.44 -27.45 33.14
CA GLN A 1003 -25.54 -28.41 33.15
C GLN A 1003 -26.29 -28.51 31.82
N ARG A 1004 -26.40 -27.40 31.08
CA ARG A 1004 -27.04 -27.37 29.75
C ARG A 1004 -26.24 -28.14 28.69
N GLY A 1005 -24.96 -28.41 28.89
CA GLY A 1005 -24.13 -29.18 27.95
C GLY A 1005 -23.94 -28.53 26.57
N GLY A 1006 -24.08 -27.21 26.48
CA GLY A 1006 -24.02 -26.45 25.23
C GLY A 1006 -22.61 -26.02 24.79
N MET A 1007 -22.53 -24.93 24.04
CA MET A 1007 -21.28 -24.34 23.54
C MET A 1007 -20.35 -23.91 24.67
N TYR A 1008 -20.89 -23.41 25.78
CA TYR A 1008 -20.07 -23.09 26.96
C TYR A 1008 -19.33 -24.32 27.49
N TYR A 1009 -20.04 -25.44 27.66
CA TYR A 1009 -19.47 -26.69 28.13
C TYR A 1009 -18.33 -27.18 27.24
N GLN A 1010 -18.48 -27.10 25.92
CA GLN A 1010 -17.42 -27.47 24.97
C GLN A 1010 -16.18 -26.57 25.10
N LEU A 1011 -16.36 -25.26 25.31
CA LEU A 1011 -15.26 -24.33 25.54
C LEU A 1011 -14.50 -24.66 26.83
N VAL A 1012 -15.24 -24.95 27.91
CA VAL A 1012 -14.67 -25.33 29.21
C VAL A 1012 -13.93 -26.66 29.13
N GLN A 1013 -14.51 -27.69 28.49
CA GLN A 1013 -13.84 -28.97 28.30
C GLN A 1013 -12.51 -28.82 27.54
N LYS A 1014 -12.50 -28.04 26.46
CA LYS A 1014 -11.27 -27.77 25.70
C LYS A 1014 -10.19 -27.11 26.54
N GLN A 1015 -10.56 -26.19 27.44
CA GLN A 1015 -9.61 -25.54 28.36
C GLN A 1015 -9.10 -26.45 29.48
N LEU A 1016 -9.87 -27.46 29.88
CA LEU A 1016 -9.43 -28.45 30.87
C LEU A 1016 -8.56 -29.55 30.25
N SER A 1017 -8.71 -29.80 28.94
CA SER A 1017 -7.93 -30.80 28.19
C SER A 1017 -6.62 -30.28 27.59
N ALA A 1018 -6.45 -28.95 27.55
CA ALA A 1018 -5.25 -28.27 27.07
C ALA A 1018 -4.37 -27.87 28.25
#